data_AF-A0A3C0U8X3-F1
#
_entry.id   AF-A0A3C0U8X3-F1
#
_cell.length_a   1.000
_cell.length_b   1.000
_cell.length_c   1.000
_cell.angle_alpha   90.00
_cell.angle_beta   90.00
_cell.angle_gamma   90.00
#
_symmetry.space_group_name_H-M   'P 1'
#
loop_
_entity.id
_entity.type
_entity.pdbx_description
1 polymer ?
#
loop_
_entity_poly.entity_id
_entity_poly.type
_entity_poly.pdbx_seq_one_letter_code
_entity_poly.pdbx_strand_id
1 'polypeptide(L)'
;ELAALKERTITASPMGLRAAGEYIRSRVASIMNSPLVTIGGDRWHEGRPARITAVESAMDALGALASVLESDDEAGKTDDAAETRRRDHAEYALLPKLIDAWHDYKTAFRKARDSRNASLETTSDATIAVDDTLVGQSPDDDPAFGIGAMYILLLEGDTSGVLDAIAAVLGPDPQAKAFGNLWKMVDATIDNERGLASREPQYVLDCAWRACGKAEVWQRVALEHSAAGRAANDRLDAAMRLFSYASGGETEGVMAARTIGTFIEQVRSLAIEADSLARTAPIDQAVTLATPAGAAGRHWRIVFLPSLQQGQWPNLTPRNTLFGGEELADVMLHGELRDDIVTSSGRQDAQMATVLASEQKSFLVALTRADERLVLSSVFNDDNVPSDFLYGYVPERFDRERDADTRTRAYAEVGRSDVFAGLDADPRGLVAAARSVLATAPEGSPQARDAAAALALLANRGVAAADPDNWPFTDAASSGIESEADSDRAESEASSDAADSGDAAAAVSRPAVAERPAPSARPASSERTSDARSSDVVTLSPSAVDNLWACPVCWMLENRFAGPRVGSAATNFGSIIHAVAQKATEAKLDLPRNHTAPSDEENIEAITQWMTAEYRRMRGDLNAIGDPAERFGALRRDKKAAVALRNIATYFVESNHADYPKKNNDKFSVGTLQSAEAEVQFNARFGFDDILAAYNAIDGIDPIDRRELMAIMGALVGGWPETGMGDDLTIRLTGRIDRLEHRLTADGKSQVRLIDYKTGQVPDKSLQFSDLQLVCYQLGLAFPETGRPHGGPDGSARNTRMPDITQSALFHVMHHSAPAPRGTQGDEA
;
A
#
# COMPACT_ATOMS: atom_id res chain seq x y z
N GLU A 1 10.73 -30.74 -6.53
CA GLU A 1 11.04 -30.50 -7.96
C GLU A 1 12.41 -31.03 -8.37
N LEU A 2 13.54 -30.45 -7.92
CA LEU A 2 14.88 -30.92 -8.31
C LEU A 2 15.10 -32.43 -8.12
N ALA A 3 14.71 -32.97 -6.95
CA ALA A 3 14.74 -34.41 -6.68
C ALA A 3 13.95 -35.24 -7.70
N ALA A 4 12.71 -34.84 -8.01
CA ALA A 4 11.85 -35.51 -8.99
C ALA A 4 12.36 -35.37 -10.44
N LEU A 5 13.04 -34.27 -10.78
CA LEU A 5 13.70 -34.12 -12.09
C LEU A 5 14.91 -35.06 -12.20
N LYS A 6 15.74 -35.15 -11.14
CA LYS A 6 16.88 -36.07 -11.06
C LYS A 6 16.45 -37.55 -11.06
N GLU A 7 15.32 -37.91 -10.43
CA GLU A 7 14.77 -39.28 -10.47
C GLU A 7 14.24 -39.65 -11.86
N ARG A 8 13.56 -38.73 -12.56
CA ARG A 8 12.96 -38.97 -13.89
C ARG A 8 13.94 -38.80 -15.04
N THR A 9 15.02 -38.07 -14.83
CA THR A 9 15.96 -37.51 -15.81
C THR A 9 15.37 -36.43 -16.74
N ILE A 10 16.21 -35.50 -17.19
CA ILE A 10 15.89 -34.46 -18.18
C ILE A 10 15.49 -35.10 -19.52
N THR A 11 16.04 -36.28 -19.87
CA THR A 11 15.65 -37.00 -21.11
C THR A 11 14.17 -37.37 -21.15
N ALA A 12 13.55 -37.64 -20.00
CA ALA A 12 12.12 -37.92 -19.88
C ALA A 12 11.25 -36.66 -19.90
N SER A 13 11.82 -35.48 -19.62
CA SER A 13 11.14 -34.18 -19.68
C SER A 13 10.82 -33.78 -21.12
N PRO A 14 9.77 -32.96 -21.39
CA PRO A 14 9.62 -32.30 -22.68
C PRO A 14 10.76 -31.30 -22.99
N MET A 15 11.42 -30.78 -21.96
CA MET A 15 12.40 -29.68 -22.06
C MET A 15 13.66 -30.04 -22.86
N GLY A 16 14.17 -29.09 -23.65
CA GLY A 16 15.52 -29.13 -24.23
C GLY A 16 16.59 -28.66 -23.25
N LEU A 17 17.88 -28.89 -23.58
CA LEU A 17 19.01 -28.65 -22.67
C LEU A 17 19.07 -27.21 -22.12
N ARG A 18 18.89 -26.19 -22.97
CA ARG A 18 18.89 -24.79 -22.53
C ARG A 18 17.80 -24.50 -21.48
N ALA A 19 16.56 -24.91 -21.76
CA ALA A 19 15.44 -24.74 -20.85
C ALA A 19 15.64 -25.53 -19.54
N ALA A 20 16.25 -26.71 -19.60
CA ALA A 20 16.59 -27.50 -18.42
C ALA A 20 17.61 -26.78 -17.52
N GLY A 21 18.69 -26.23 -18.09
CA GLY A 21 19.68 -25.44 -17.35
C GLY A 21 19.08 -24.20 -16.69
N GLU A 22 18.25 -23.43 -17.41
CA GLU A 22 17.56 -22.24 -16.89
C GLU A 22 16.58 -22.59 -15.75
N TYR A 23 15.82 -23.70 -15.87
CA TYR A 23 14.91 -24.19 -14.83
C TYR A 23 15.66 -24.67 -13.58
N ILE A 24 16.73 -25.45 -13.73
CA ILE A 24 17.56 -25.91 -12.60
C ILE A 24 18.14 -24.70 -11.87
N ARG A 25 18.73 -23.73 -12.60
CA ARG A 25 19.25 -22.48 -12.05
C ARG A 25 18.19 -21.73 -11.24
N SER A 26 16.98 -21.56 -11.79
CA SER A 26 15.86 -20.91 -11.10
C SER A 26 15.56 -21.56 -9.76
N ARG A 27 15.46 -22.90 -9.70
CA ARG A 27 15.16 -23.63 -8.46
C ARG A 27 16.30 -23.60 -7.45
N VAL A 28 17.55 -23.73 -7.89
CA VAL A 28 18.72 -23.64 -7.03
C VAL A 28 18.83 -22.22 -6.43
N ALA A 29 18.59 -21.17 -7.22
CA ALA A 29 18.53 -19.78 -6.74
C ALA A 29 17.42 -19.56 -5.70
N SER A 30 16.22 -20.11 -5.91
CA SER A 30 15.14 -20.06 -4.91
C SER A 30 15.52 -20.71 -3.58
N ILE A 31 16.18 -21.87 -3.61
CA ILE A 31 16.60 -22.59 -2.40
C ILE A 31 17.76 -21.87 -1.68
N MET A 32 18.79 -21.42 -2.43
CA MET A 32 19.94 -20.71 -1.85
C MET A 32 19.54 -19.42 -1.14
N ASN A 33 18.63 -18.64 -1.73
CA ASN A 33 18.14 -17.39 -1.14
C ASN A 33 17.12 -17.61 0.01
N SER A 34 16.71 -18.86 0.28
CA SER A 34 15.77 -19.20 1.36
C SER A 34 16.48 -19.38 2.72
N PRO A 35 15.77 -19.29 3.85
CA PRO A 35 16.37 -19.58 5.17
C PRO A 35 16.69 -21.07 5.40
N LEU A 36 16.41 -21.96 4.43
CA LEU A 36 16.77 -23.38 4.51
C LEU A 36 18.27 -23.62 4.32
N VAL A 37 18.96 -22.76 3.57
CA VAL A 37 20.41 -22.84 3.34
C VAL A 37 21.08 -21.59 3.92
N THR A 38 21.78 -21.75 5.05
CA THR A 38 22.40 -20.63 5.77
C THR A 38 23.90 -20.80 6.01
N ILE A 39 24.57 -19.69 6.24
CA ILE A 39 26.02 -19.55 6.41
C ILE A 39 26.31 -18.82 7.72
N GLY A 40 27.38 -19.24 8.41
CA GLY A 40 27.71 -18.73 9.74
C GLY A 40 26.63 -19.07 10.77
N GLY A 41 25.84 -20.11 10.52
CA GLY A 41 24.88 -20.65 11.48
C GLY A 41 25.54 -21.69 12.36
N ASP A 42 25.42 -21.51 13.67
CA ASP A 42 25.91 -22.41 14.71
C ASP A 42 24.73 -23.06 15.45
N ARG A 43 25.00 -23.91 16.43
CA ARG A 43 23.94 -24.50 17.30
C ARG A 43 23.07 -23.45 18.03
N TRP A 44 23.53 -22.20 18.12
CA TRP A 44 22.87 -21.09 18.83
C TRP A 44 22.50 -19.92 17.93
N HIS A 45 22.89 -19.93 16.64
CA HIS A 45 22.65 -18.82 15.72
C HIS A 45 22.20 -19.36 14.37
N GLU A 46 21.11 -18.82 13.82
CA GLU A 46 20.56 -19.31 12.54
C GLU A 46 21.52 -19.09 11.34
N GLY A 47 22.39 -18.10 11.43
CA GLY A 47 23.25 -17.63 10.35
C GLY A 47 22.52 -16.65 9.42
N ARG A 48 23.05 -16.45 8.21
CA ARG A 48 22.40 -15.66 7.15
C ARG A 48 22.13 -16.55 5.93
N PRO A 49 21.06 -16.30 5.14
CA PRO A 49 20.82 -17.01 3.88
C PRO A 49 22.04 -16.97 2.96
N ALA A 50 22.29 -18.07 2.25
CA ALA A 50 23.36 -18.15 1.28
C ALA A 50 23.09 -17.24 0.06
N ARG A 51 24.16 -16.72 -0.54
CA ARG A 51 24.11 -15.87 -1.73
C ARG A 51 24.70 -16.61 -2.91
N ILE A 52 23.85 -16.95 -3.87
CA ILE A 52 24.26 -17.71 -5.05
C ILE A 52 25.23 -16.93 -5.95
N THR A 53 25.27 -15.60 -5.87
CA THR A 53 26.05 -14.71 -6.75
C THR A 53 27.56 -15.02 -6.78
N ALA A 54 28.15 -15.44 -5.66
CA ALA A 54 29.57 -15.81 -5.61
C ALA A 54 29.84 -17.12 -6.38
N VAL A 55 28.93 -18.09 -6.27
CA VAL A 55 29.00 -19.36 -6.98
C VAL A 55 28.77 -19.17 -8.48
N GLU A 56 27.76 -18.39 -8.87
CA GLU A 56 27.53 -18.09 -10.29
C GLU A 56 28.68 -17.31 -10.92
N SER A 57 29.31 -16.37 -10.19
CA SER A 57 30.50 -15.66 -10.67
C SER A 57 31.69 -16.61 -10.93
N ALA A 58 31.85 -17.67 -10.12
CA ALA A 58 32.85 -18.71 -10.37
C ALA A 58 32.48 -19.59 -11.57
N MET A 59 31.20 -19.95 -11.74
CA MET A 59 30.72 -20.71 -12.90
C MET A 59 30.86 -19.90 -14.20
N ASP A 60 30.56 -18.60 -14.19
CA ASP A 60 30.74 -17.72 -15.35
C ASP A 60 32.23 -17.56 -15.70
N ALA A 61 33.12 -17.47 -14.69
CA ALA A 61 34.57 -17.46 -14.91
C ALA A 61 35.09 -18.78 -15.52
N LEU A 62 34.58 -19.94 -15.07
CA LEU A 62 34.90 -21.25 -15.65
C LEU A 62 34.38 -21.38 -17.09
N GLY A 63 33.17 -20.87 -17.38
CA GLY A 63 32.61 -20.84 -18.74
C GLY A 63 33.40 -19.94 -19.69
N ALA A 64 33.79 -18.75 -19.23
CA ALA A 64 34.66 -17.87 -20.01
C ALA A 64 36.02 -18.51 -20.29
N LEU A 65 36.65 -19.16 -19.30
CA LEU A 65 37.92 -19.87 -19.48
C LEU A 65 37.79 -21.06 -20.46
N ALA A 66 36.66 -21.78 -20.42
CA ALA A 66 36.38 -22.87 -21.37
C ALA A 66 36.30 -22.35 -22.81
N SER A 67 35.61 -21.24 -23.06
CA SER A 67 35.51 -20.65 -24.41
C SER A 67 36.86 -20.24 -25.00
N VAL A 68 37.84 -19.87 -24.16
CA VAL A 68 39.20 -19.57 -24.61
C VAL A 68 39.93 -20.86 -25.00
N LEU A 69 39.83 -21.91 -24.18
CA LEU A 69 40.44 -23.22 -24.46
C LEU A 69 39.88 -23.84 -25.75
N GLU A 70 38.55 -23.81 -25.95
CA GLU A 70 37.91 -24.29 -27.17
C GLU A 70 38.34 -23.48 -28.41
N SER A 71 38.67 -22.19 -28.26
CA SER A 71 39.15 -21.35 -29.36
C SER A 71 40.63 -21.58 -29.74
N ASP A 72 41.49 -21.92 -28.77
CA ASP A 72 42.91 -22.20 -29.01
C ASP A 72 43.12 -23.56 -29.72
N ASP A 73 42.28 -24.56 -29.46
CA ASP A 73 42.39 -25.88 -30.10
C ASP A 73 41.98 -25.87 -31.59
N GLU A 74 41.09 -24.97 -32.02
CA GLU A 74 40.82 -24.74 -33.45
C GLU A 74 41.95 -23.98 -34.17
N ALA A 75 42.69 -23.12 -33.46
CA ALA A 75 43.84 -22.40 -34.01
C ALA A 75 45.13 -23.25 -34.07
N GLY A 76 45.22 -24.34 -33.29
CA GLY A 76 46.47 -25.06 -33.00
C GLY A 76 46.90 -26.17 -33.96
N LYS A 77 46.22 -26.40 -35.10
CA LYS A 77 46.37 -27.57 -36.01
C LYS A 77 47.70 -27.67 -36.80
N THR A 78 48.81 -27.11 -36.30
CA THR A 78 50.09 -26.97 -37.03
C THR A 78 51.38 -27.27 -36.24
N ASP A 79 51.35 -27.66 -34.96
CA ASP A 79 52.58 -27.89 -34.17
C ASP A 79 52.51 -29.09 -33.19
N ASP A 80 52.84 -30.29 -33.69
CA ASP A 80 52.84 -31.58 -32.97
C ASP A 80 53.62 -31.55 -31.63
N ALA A 81 54.66 -30.70 -31.51
CA ALA A 81 55.52 -30.65 -30.34
C ALA A 81 54.94 -29.84 -29.15
N ALA A 82 53.91 -29.03 -29.41
CA ALA A 82 53.15 -28.31 -28.40
C ALA A 82 51.94 -29.11 -27.90
N GLU A 83 51.44 -30.05 -28.70
CA GLU A 83 50.27 -30.88 -28.39
C GLU A 83 50.58 -31.92 -27.29
N THR A 84 51.74 -32.56 -27.34
CA THR A 84 52.17 -33.55 -26.32
C THR A 84 52.32 -32.92 -24.93
N ARG A 85 52.93 -31.72 -24.85
CA ARG A 85 53.06 -30.98 -23.57
C ARG A 85 51.72 -30.45 -23.05
N ARG A 86 50.73 -30.21 -23.92
CA ARG A 86 49.36 -29.90 -23.50
C ARG A 86 48.66 -31.14 -22.93
N ARG A 87 48.78 -32.30 -23.56
CA ARG A 87 48.19 -33.57 -23.06
C ARG A 87 48.69 -33.92 -21.65
N ASP A 88 49.99 -33.83 -21.39
CA ASP A 88 50.58 -34.14 -20.07
C ASP A 88 50.07 -33.22 -18.93
N HIS A 89 49.67 -31.97 -19.24
CA HIS A 89 49.08 -31.05 -18.27
C HIS A 89 47.54 -31.13 -18.20
N ALA A 90 46.87 -31.46 -19.31
CA ALA A 90 45.42 -31.63 -19.38
C ALA A 90 44.93 -32.82 -18.54
N GLU A 91 45.72 -33.89 -18.43
CA GLU A 91 45.38 -35.09 -17.65
C GLU A 91 45.10 -34.79 -16.15
N TYR A 92 45.60 -33.66 -15.63
CA TYR A 92 45.39 -33.21 -14.23
C TYR A 92 44.50 -31.98 -14.09
N ALA A 93 44.07 -31.35 -15.19
CA ALA A 93 43.24 -30.15 -15.15
C ALA A 93 41.74 -30.51 -14.98
N LEU A 94 41.06 -29.83 -14.04
CA LEU A 94 39.63 -30.07 -13.77
C LEU A 94 38.72 -29.58 -14.90
N LEU A 95 39.05 -28.43 -15.53
CA LEU A 95 38.18 -27.82 -16.53
C LEU A 95 38.06 -28.62 -17.85
N PRO A 96 39.14 -29.12 -18.48
CA PRO A 96 39.01 -30.00 -19.65
C PRO A 96 38.14 -31.22 -19.39
N LYS A 97 38.27 -31.87 -18.23
CA LYS A 97 37.43 -33.02 -17.85
C LYS A 97 35.94 -32.68 -17.74
N LEU A 98 35.60 -31.46 -17.33
CA LEU A 98 34.21 -30.99 -17.31
C LEU A 98 33.68 -30.65 -18.71
N ILE A 99 34.54 -30.17 -19.60
CA ILE A 99 34.21 -29.94 -21.02
C ILE A 99 33.96 -31.30 -21.70
N ASP A 100 34.81 -32.30 -21.47
CA ASP A 100 34.62 -33.67 -21.97
C ASP A 100 33.32 -34.29 -21.41
N ALA A 101 33.10 -34.21 -20.09
CA ALA A 101 31.87 -34.70 -19.46
C ALA A 101 30.60 -34.02 -20.00
N TRP A 102 30.67 -32.75 -20.40
CA TRP A 102 29.56 -32.06 -21.08
C TRP A 102 29.33 -32.60 -22.50
N HIS A 103 30.39 -32.89 -23.26
CA HIS A 103 30.29 -33.48 -24.59
C HIS A 103 29.72 -34.91 -24.54
N ASP A 104 30.17 -35.72 -23.59
CA ASP A 104 29.62 -37.05 -23.32
C ASP A 104 28.14 -36.98 -22.90
N TYR A 105 27.77 -36.05 -22.01
CA TYR A 105 26.37 -35.85 -21.63
C TYR A 105 25.49 -35.41 -22.83
N LYS A 106 25.94 -34.45 -23.65
CA LYS A 106 25.22 -34.02 -24.86
C LYS A 106 24.97 -35.18 -25.83
N THR A 107 26.00 -35.99 -26.10
CA THR A 107 25.87 -37.12 -27.04
C THR A 107 24.97 -38.22 -26.49
N ALA A 108 25.05 -38.53 -25.19
CA ALA A 108 24.16 -39.46 -24.51
C ALA A 108 22.69 -38.97 -24.51
N PHE A 109 22.47 -37.68 -24.23
CA PHE A 109 21.15 -37.05 -24.23
C PHE A 109 20.47 -37.14 -25.61
N ARG A 110 21.17 -36.75 -26.69
CA ARG A 110 20.66 -36.85 -28.07
C ARG A 110 20.27 -38.29 -28.40
N LYS A 111 21.17 -39.25 -28.18
CA LYS A 111 20.93 -40.68 -28.42
C LYS A 111 19.72 -41.23 -27.67
N ALA A 112 19.50 -40.79 -26.43
CA ALA A 112 18.33 -41.17 -25.64
C ALA A 112 17.02 -40.55 -26.18
N ARG A 113 17.06 -39.27 -26.59
CA ARG A 113 15.93 -38.54 -27.21
C ARG A 113 15.50 -39.20 -28.52
N ASP A 114 16.46 -39.50 -29.40
CA ASP A 114 16.22 -40.13 -30.70
C ASP A 114 15.61 -41.53 -30.54
N SER A 115 16.17 -42.33 -29.62
CA SER A 115 15.66 -43.67 -29.29
C SER A 115 14.22 -43.63 -28.75
N ARG A 116 13.88 -42.61 -27.96
CA ARG A 116 12.52 -42.41 -27.43
C ARG A 116 11.54 -42.03 -28.54
N ASN A 117 11.93 -41.11 -29.42
CA ASN A 117 11.09 -40.67 -30.54
C ASN A 117 10.80 -41.82 -31.51
N ALA A 118 11.82 -42.60 -31.91
CA ALA A 118 11.63 -43.79 -32.75
C ALA A 118 10.75 -44.87 -32.10
N SER A 119 10.79 -45.00 -30.77
CA SER A 119 9.93 -45.94 -30.03
C SER A 119 8.45 -45.52 -30.04
N LEU A 120 8.18 -44.22 -29.98
CA LEU A 120 6.83 -43.65 -30.04
C LEU A 120 6.19 -43.85 -31.42
N GLU A 121 6.96 -43.64 -32.51
CA GLU A 121 6.50 -43.89 -33.89
C GLU A 121 6.09 -45.35 -34.14
N THR A 122 6.66 -46.30 -33.39
CA THR A 122 6.39 -47.74 -33.55
C THR A 122 5.13 -48.21 -32.81
N THR A 123 4.50 -47.38 -31.96
CA THR A 123 3.45 -47.83 -31.01
C THR A 123 2.07 -47.18 -31.16
N SER A 124 1.89 -46.15 -31.98
CA SER A 124 0.58 -45.51 -32.18
C SER A 124 0.04 -45.60 -33.61
N ASP A 125 -0.89 -46.53 -33.84
CA ASP A 125 -1.92 -46.35 -34.86
C ASP A 125 -2.98 -45.40 -34.30
N ALA A 126 -3.23 -44.27 -34.98
CA ALA A 126 -4.18 -43.21 -34.62
C ALA A 126 -3.98 -42.46 -33.27
N THR A 127 -2.92 -41.65 -33.15
CA THR A 127 -2.95 -40.41 -32.35
C THR A 127 -2.28 -39.28 -33.14
N ILE A 128 -2.75 -38.04 -32.96
CA ILE A 128 -2.22 -36.86 -33.66
C ILE A 128 -0.74 -36.66 -33.27
N ALA A 129 0.17 -36.93 -34.21
CA ALA A 129 1.54 -36.50 -34.11
C ALA A 129 1.58 -34.98 -34.17
N VAL A 130 1.87 -34.32 -33.05
CA VAL A 130 2.24 -32.90 -33.04
C VAL A 130 3.64 -32.82 -33.62
N ASP A 131 3.72 -32.30 -34.84
CA ASP A 131 4.96 -32.14 -35.58
C ASP A 131 5.79 -30.97 -35.01
N ASP A 132 6.58 -31.26 -33.97
CA ASP A 132 7.50 -30.30 -33.34
C ASP A 132 8.65 -29.87 -34.28
N THR A 133 8.77 -30.39 -35.51
CA THR A 133 9.80 -29.93 -36.47
C THR A 133 9.60 -28.47 -36.93
N LEU A 134 8.43 -27.89 -36.66
CA LEU A 134 8.16 -26.46 -36.81
C LEU A 134 8.89 -25.57 -35.79
N VAL A 135 9.44 -26.14 -34.71
CA VAL A 135 10.41 -25.49 -33.82
C VAL A 135 11.80 -26.02 -34.15
N GLY A 136 12.36 -25.52 -35.25
CA GLY A 136 13.60 -26.05 -35.84
C GLY A 136 14.83 -25.93 -34.94
N GLN A 137 15.12 -26.99 -34.19
CA GLN A 137 16.40 -27.18 -33.50
C GLN A 137 17.40 -27.88 -34.44
N SER A 138 18.14 -27.06 -35.18
CA SER A 138 19.35 -27.53 -35.88
C SER A 138 20.38 -28.05 -34.88
N PRO A 139 21.37 -28.87 -35.31
CA PRO A 139 22.46 -29.36 -34.44
C PRO A 139 23.29 -28.26 -33.73
N ASP A 140 23.17 -27.02 -34.19
CA ASP A 140 23.81 -25.79 -33.64
C ASP A 140 23.06 -25.17 -32.44
N ASP A 141 21.86 -25.63 -32.08
CA ASP A 141 21.05 -25.01 -31.02
C ASP A 141 21.36 -25.53 -29.60
N ASP A 142 22.34 -26.44 -29.49
CA ASP A 142 22.83 -26.96 -28.20
C ASP A 142 23.76 -25.95 -27.51
N PRO A 143 23.58 -25.68 -26.19
CA PRO A 143 24.40 -24.70 -25.51
C PRO A 143 25.88 -25.13 -25.40
N ALA A 144 26.77 -24.17 -25.66
CA ALA A 144 28.20 -24.27 -25.36
C ALA A 144 28.45 -24.51 -23.86
N PHE A 145 29.66 -24.92 -23.48
CA PHE A 145 29.99 -25.11 -22.07
C PHE A 145 29.91 -23.76 -21.31
N GLY A 146 29.10 -23.73 -20.26
CA GLY A 146 28.81 -22.51 -19.49
C GLY A 146 27.89 -22.80 -18.32
N ILE A 147 27.37 -21.75 -17.67
CA ILE A 147 26.62 -21.86 -16.42
C ILE A 147 25.44 -22.85 -16.49
N GLY A 148 24.68 -22.85 -17.60
CA GLY A 148 23.58 -23.80 -17.82
C GLY A 148 24.03 -25.25 -17.95
N ALA A 149 25.14 -25.50 -18.65
CA ALA A 149 25.74 -26.83 -18.77
C ALA A 149 26.22 -27.35 -17.40
N MET A 150 26.89 -26.51 -16.61
CA MET A 150 27.32 -26.86 -15.26
C MET A 150 26.15 -27.16 -14.31
N TYR A 151 25.01 -26.46 -14.43
CA TYR A 151 23.80 -26.82 -13.67
C TYR A 151 23.21 -28.19 -14.06
N ILE A 152 23.30 -28.57 -15.34
CA ILE A 152 22.87 -29.90 -15.82
C ILE A 152 23.83 -30.98 -15.30
N LEU A 153 25.15 -30.75 -15.40
CA LEU A 153 26.16 -31.67 -14.86
C LEU A 153 26.04 -31.85 -13.34
N LEU A 154 25.69 -30.79 -12.59
CA LEU A 154 25.40 -30.90 -11.16
C LEU A 154 24.18 -31.78 -10.85
N LEU A 155 23.17 -31.80 -11.73
CA LEU A 155 21.97 -32.61 -11.54
C LEU A 155 22.18 -34.08 -11.95
N GLU A 156 22.79 -34.35 -13.11
CA GLU A 156 22.82 -35.68 -13.74
C GLU A 156 24.20 -36.17 -14.21
N GLY A 157 25.19 -35.28 -14.26
CA GLY A 157 26.55 -35.61 -14.68
C GLY A 157 27.51 -35.70 -13.49
N ASP A 158 28.70 -35.12 -13.65
CA ASP A 158 29.71 -35.09 -12.60
C ASP A 158 29.45 -33.98 -11.57
N THR A 159 28.55 -34.24 -10.62
CA THR A 159 28.29 -33.33 -9.49
C THR A 159 29.58 -33.03 -8.70
N SER A 160 30.46 -34.03 -8.53
CA SER A 160 31.73 -33.90 -7.80
C SER A 160 32.69 -32.94 -8.49
N GLY A 161 33.02 -33.18 -9.76
CA GLY A 161 33.98 -32.37 -10.51
C GLY A 161 33.54 -30.92 -10.66
N VAL A 162 32.24 -30.65 -10.84
CA VAL A 162 31.74 -29.26 -10.88
C VAL A 162 31.88 -28.58 -9.52
N LEU A 163 31.57 -29.25 -8.42
CA LEU A 163 31.77 -28.70 -7.07
C LEU A 163 33.24 -28.47 -6.74
N ASP A 164 34.13 -29.39 -7.14
CA ASP A 164 35.58 -29.27 -6.94
C ASP A 164 36.17 -28.13 -7.80
N ALA A 165 35.71 -27.94 -9.04
CA ALA A 165 36.11 -26.81 -9.88
C ALA A 165 35.64 -25.45 -9.31
N ILE A 166 34.40 -25.37 -8.81
CA ILE A 166 33.89 -24.17 -8.12
C ILE A 166 34.71 -23.90 -6.84
N ALA A 167 35.04 -24.93 -6.06
CA ALA A 167 35.86 -24.81 -4.86
C ALA A 167 37.31 -24.41 -5.18
N ALA A 168 37.88 -24.85 -6.31
CA ALA A 168 39.20 -24.44 -6.76
C ALA A 168 39.26 -22.94 -7.13
N VAL A 169 38.17 -22.37 -7.66
CA VAL A 169 38.08 -20.93 -7.99
C VAL A 169 37.82 -20.07 -6.75
N LEU A 170 36.93 -20.50 -5.85
CA LEU A 170 36.52 -19.72 -4.67
C LEU A 170 37.37 -19.96 -3.41
N GLY A 171 38.16 -21.04 -3.38
CA GLY A 171 38.89 -21.46 -2.19
C GLY A 171 37.97 -21.94 -1.06
N PRO A 172 38.34 -21.77 0.23
CA PRO A 172 37.60 -22.31 1.38
C PRO A 172 36.29 -21.55 1.73
N ASP A 173 35.64 -20.96 0.73
CA ASP A 173 34.51 -20.05 0.86
C ASP A 173 33.24 -20.71 1.47
N PRO A 174 32.54 -20.06 2.41
CA PRO A 174 31.32 -20.61 3.01
C PRO A 174 30.12 -20.77 2.05
N GLN A 175 30.01 -19.95 0.99
CA GLN A 175 28.96 -20.06 -0.04
C GLN A 175 29.13 -21.35 -0.84
N ALA A 176 30.36 -21.68 -1.24
CA ALA A 176 30.66 -22.94 -1.94
C ALA A 176 30.28 -24.17 -1.09
N LYS A 177 30.56 -24.12 0.23
CA LYS A 177 30.15 -25.18 1.18
C LYS A 177 28.62 -25.28 1.32
N ALA A 178 27.93 -24.15 1.40
CA ALA A 178 26.47 -24.10 1.46
C ALA A 178 25.82 -24.65 0.18
N PHE A 179 26.38 -24.32 -0.99
CA PHE A 179 25.96 -24.82 -2.29
C PHE A 179 26.20 -26.33 -2.43
N GLY A 180 27.35 -26.85 -1.99
CA GLY A 180 27.60 -28.29 -1.94
C GLY A 180 26.65 -29.04 -1.00
N ASN A 181 26.23 -28.41 0.10
CA ASN A 181 25.23 -28.98 1.02
C ASN A 181 23.81 -29.00 0.43
N LEU A 182 23.46 -28.06 -0.45
CA LEU A 182 22.19 -28.08 -1.19
C LEU A 182 22.07 -29.33 -2.07
N TRP A 183 23.13 -29.71 -2.79
CA TRP A 183 23.09 -30.92 -3.63
C TRP A 183 22.99 -32.20 -2.79
N LYS A 184 23.72 -32.28 -1.66
CA LYS A 184 23.55 -33.37 -0.68
C LYS A 184 22.13 -33.45 -0.10
N MET A 185 21.47 -32.31 0.10
CA MET A 185 20.07 -32.24 0.55
C MET A 185 19.10 -32.77 -0.53
N VAL A 186 19.35 -32.48 -1.81
CA VAL A 186 18.59 -33.05 -2.94
C VAL A 186 18.77 -34.56 -2.98
N ASP A 187 19.99 -35.07 -2.89
CA ASP A 187 20.28 -36.51 -2.92
C ASP A 187 19.68 -37.25 -1.71
N ALA A 188 19.83 -36.70 -0.50
CA ALA A 188 19.19 -37.24 0.70
C ALA A 188 17.65 -37.24 0.61
N THR A 189 17.05 -36.27 -0.08
CA THR A 189 15.60 -36.26 -0.33
C THR A 189 15.19 -37.43 -1.24
N ILE A 190 15.95 -37.71 -2.30
CA ILE A 190 15.70 -38.83 -3.23
C ILE A 190 15.84 -40.18 -2.50
N ASP A 191 16.90 -40.36 -1.71
CA ASP A 191 17.12 -41.61 -0.98
C ASP A 191 16.06 -41.85 0.11
N ASN A 192 15.58 -40.80 0.77
CA ASN A 192 14.45 -40.89 1.68
C ASN A 192 13.13 -41.19 0.94
N GLU A 193 12.88 -40.58 -0.23
CA GLU A 193 11.67 -40.84 -1.04
C GLU A 193 11.60 -42.30 -1.53
N ARG A 194 12.74 -42.90 -1.89
CA ARG A 194 12.84 -44.32 -2.28
C ARG A 194 12.38 -45.29 -1.18
N GLY A 195 12.44 -44.87 0.09
CA GLY A 195 11.99 -45.65 1.24
C GLY A 195 10.50 -45.50 1.59
N LEU A 196 9.75 -44.62 0.90
CA LEU A 196 8.35 -44.34 1.23
C LEU A 196 7.38 -45.43 0.72
N ALA A 197 6.49 -45.88 1.60
CA ALA A 197 5.38 -46.78 1.26
C ALA A 197 4.22 -46.06 0.54
N SER A 198 4.05 -44.75 0.74
CA SER A 198 3.09 -43.89 0.04
C SER A 198 3.77 -42.59 -0.42
N ARG A 199 3.51 -42.17 -1.66
CA ARG A 199 4.03 -40.92 -2.26
C ARG A 199 3.05 -39.74 -2.16
N GLU A 200 2.19 -39.74 -1.12
CA GLU A 200 1.36 -38.57 -0.79
C GLU A 200 2.21 -37.33 -0.49
N PRO A 201 1.71 -36.10 -0.76
CA PRO A 201 2.49 -34.88 -0.59
C PRO A 201 3.10 -34.72 0.82
N GLN A 202 2.34 -35.05 1.87
CA GLN A 202 2.79 -34.96 3.26
C GLN A 202 4.08 -35.76 3.54
N TYR A 203 4.21 -36.97 3.00
CA TYR A 203 5.38 -37.82 3.24
C TYR A 203 6.60 -37.38 2.42
N VAL A 204 6.38 -36.96 1.16
CA VAL A 204 7.47 -36.43 0.31
C VAL A 204 8.00 -35.09 0.87
N LEU A 205 7.12 -34.25 1.42
CA LEU A 205 7.51 -33.01 2.11
C LEU A 205 8.29 -33.30 3.41
N ASP A 206 7.90 -34.33 4.18
CA ASP A 206 8.64 -34.74 5.39
C ASP A 206 10.06 -35.22 5.04
N CYS A 207 10.23 -36.00 3.96
CA CYS A 207 11.56 -36.38 3.46
C CYS A 207 12.45 -35.17 3.13
N ALA A 208 11.91 -34.16 2.45
CA ALA A 208 12.63 -32.94 2.12
C ALA A 208 12.92 -32.09 3.39
N TRP A 209 11.94 -31.93 4.27
CA TRP A 209 12.05 -31.17 5.52
C TRP A 209 13.11 -31.73 6.47
N ARG A 210 13.16 -33.07 6.61
CA ARG A 210 14.23 -33.76 7.36
C ARG A 210 15.60 -33.57 6.71
N ALA A 211 15.67 -33.62 5.38
CA ALA A 211 16.93 -33.35 4.65
C ALA A 211 17.43 -31.91 4.85
N CYS A 212 16.54 -30.92 5.06
CA CYS A 212 16.93 -29.55 5.40
C CYS A 212 17.57 -29.41 6.80
N GLY A 213 17.24 -30.29 7.76
CA GLY A 213 17.83 -30.28 9.10
C GLY A 213 17.57 -29.02 9.95
N LYS A 214 16.59 -28.18 9.59
CA LYS A 214 16.34 -26.88 10.25
C LYS A 214 15.45 -26.93 11.49
N ALA A 215 14.61 -27.95 11.64
CA ALA A 215 13.58 -28.02 12.69
C ALA A 215 14.13 -27.78 14.11
N GLU A 216 15.15 -28.53 14.53
CA GLU A 216 15.73 -28.39 15.88
C GLU A 216 16.42 -27.04 16.13
N VAL A 217 16.99 -26.44 15.08
CA VAL A 217 17.66 -25.13 15.17
C VAL A 217 16.62 -24.03 15.33
N TRP A 218 15.59 -24.03 14.48
CA TRP A 218 14.49 -23.07 14.57
C TRP A 218 13.71 -23.22 15.88
N GLN A 219 13.44 -24.44 16.34
CA GLN A 219 12.75 -24.66 17.62
C GLN A 219 13.55 -24.09 18.80
N ARG A 220 14.89 -24.25 18.81
CA ARG A 220 15.74 -23.69 19.86
C ARG A 220 15.77 -22.16 19.82
N VAL A 221 15.92 -21.57 18.63
CA VAL A 221 15.96 -20.12 18.44
C VAL A 221 14.59 -19.48 18.74
N ALA A 222 13.48 -20.14 18.42
CA ALA A 222 12.11 -19.67 18.68
C ALA A 222 11.78 -19.51 20.18
N LEU A 223 12.49 -20.24 21.07
CA LEU A 223 12.35 -20.09 22.53
C LEU A 223 13.02 -18.83 23.07
N GLU A 224 13.82 -18.12 22.27
CA GLU A 224 14.46 -16.87 22.66
C GLU A 224 13.54 -15.67 22.35
N HIS A 225 13.40 -14.75 23.31
CA HIS A 225 12.64 -13.50 23.11
C HIS A 225 13.39 -12.46 22.25
N SER A 226 13.89 -12.87 21.09
CA SER A 226 14.65 -12.06 20.13
C SER A 226 13.87 -11.86 18.83
N ALA A 227 14.34 -10.94 17.97
CA ALA A 227 13.76 -10.79 16.63
C ALA A 227 14.02 -12.02 15.74
N ALA A 228 15.14 -12.72 15.96
CA ALA A 228 15.43 -14.00 15.29
C ALA A 228 14.50 -15.12 15.81
N GLY A 229 14.20 -15.14 17.11
CA GLY A 229 13.26 -16.09 17.71
C GLY A 229 11.85 -15.96 17.15
N ARG A 230 11.32 -14.74 17.05
CA ARG A 230 10.03 -14.50 16.38
C ARG A 230 10.04 -14.98 14.92
N ALA A 231 11.04 -14.59 14.14
CA ALA A 231 11.15 -15.03 12.74
C ALA A 231 11.32 -16.56 12.59
N ALA A 232 11.96 -17.24 13.55
CA ALA A 232 12.05 -18.70 13.58
C ALA A 232 10.71 -19.35 13.94
N ASN A 233 9.96 -18.77 14.87
CA ASN A 233 8.60 -19.20 15.20
C ASN A 233 7.67 -19.06 13.99
N ASP A 234 7.64 -17.89 13.34
CA ASP A 234 6.79 -17.61 12.18
C ASP A 234 7.06 -18.60 11.03
N ARG A 235 8.32 -19.02 10.84
CA ARG A 235 8.72 -20.05 9.86
C ARG A 235 8.26 -21.45 10.25
N LEU A 236 8.28 -21.80 11.54
CA LEU A 236 7.73 -23.06 12.02
C LEU A 236 6.20 -23.11 11.87
N ASP A 237 5.50 -22.01 12.17
CA ASP A 237 4.06 -21.89 11.95
C ASP A 237 3.71 -22.01 10.46
N ALA A 238 4.45 -21.35 9.58
CA ALA A 238 4.31 -21.50 8.13
C ALA A 238 4.55 -22.94 7.65
N ALA A 239 5.56 -23.63 8.19
CA ALA A 239 5.80 -25.04 7.90
C ALA A 239 4.64 -25.93 8.39
N MET A 240 4.13 -25.72 9.60
CA MET A 240 2.97 -26.46 10.12
C MET A 240 1.72 -26.24 9.27
N ARG A 241 1.45 -25.01 8.79
CA ARG A 241 0.37 -24.73 7.83
C ARG A 241 0.54 -25.52 6.54
N LEU A 242 1.75 -25.55 5.97
CA LEU A 242 2.05 -26.31 4.75
C LEU A 242 1.82 -27.82 4.94
N PHE A 243 2.23 -28.38 6.07
CA PHE A 243 2.00 -29.79 6.40
C PHE A 243 0.51 -30.11 6.63
N SER A 244 -0.23 -29.25 7.33
CA SER A 244 -1.69 -29.40 7.51
C SER A 244 -2.43 -29.38 6.17
N TYR A 245 -2.05 -28.47 5.28
CA TYR A 245 -2.58 -28.38 3.92
C TYR A 245 -2.22 -29.64 3.09
N ALA A 246 -0.99 -30.15 3.23
CA ALA A 246 -0.53 -31.37 2.57
C ALA A 246 -1.21 -32.66 3.09
N SER A 247 -1.66 -32.68 4.35
CA SER A 247 -2.40 -33.81 4.93
C SER A 247 -3.89 -33.80 4.60
N GLY A 248 -4.39 -32.78 3.88
CA GLY A 248 -5.81 -32.66 3.54
C GLY A 248 -6.70 -32.30 4.74
N GLY A 249 -6.16 -31.56 5.72
CA GLY A 249 -6.89 -31.16 6.92
C GLY A 249 -8.08 -30.26 6.62
N GLU A 250 -9.29 -30.83 6.74
CA GLU A 250 -10.56 -30.14 7.05
C GLU A 250 -10.87 -28.86 6.24
N THR A 251 -10.72 -28.92 4.90
CA THR A 251 -11.29 -27.90 4.00
C THR A 251 -12.38 -28.47 3.10
N GLU A 252 -13.50 -27.75 3.04
CA GLU A 252 -14.71 -28.13 2.31
C GLU A 252 -14.45 -28.23 0.80
N GLY A 253 -14.78 -29.40 0.21
CA GLY A 253 -14.97 -29.57 -1.24
C GLY A 253 -13.72 -29.61 -2.14
N VAL A 254 -12.55 -29.13 -1.71
CA VAL A 254 -11.34 -29.14 -2.56
C VAL A 254 -10.66 -30.52 -2.52
N MET A 255 -10.57 -31.17 -3.68
CA MET A 255 -9.89 -32.46 -3.83
C MET A 255 -8.42 -32.38 -3.39
N ALA A 256 -8.05 -33.13 -2.36
CA ALA A 256 -6.65 -33.23 -1.92
C ALA A 256 -5.74 -33.72 -3.07
N ALA A 257 -4.68 -32.97 -3.36
CA ALA A 257 -3.72 -33.29 -4.41
C ALA A 257 -3.07 -34.66 -4.17
N ARG A 258 -3.34 -35.64 -5.05
CA ARG A 258 -2.82 -37.01 -4.91
C ARG A 258 -1.33 -37.16 -5.22
N THR A 259 -0.68 -36.13 -5.77
CA THR A 259 0.76 -36.16 -6.08
C THR A 259 1.43 -34.86 -5.66
N ILE A 260 2.70 -34.94 -5.24
CA ILE A 260 3.51 -33.78 -4.87
C ILE A 260 3.61 -32.72 -5.98
N GLY A 261 3.60 -33.13 -7.26
CA GLY A 261 3.61 -32.20 -8.40
C GLY A 261 2.33 -31.36 -8.46
N THR A 262 1.16 -32.01 -8.39
CA THR A 262 -0.13 -31.30 -8.32
C THR A 262 -0.26 -30.42 -7.07
N PHE A 263 0.29 -30.86 -5.94
CA PHE A 263 0.30 -30.07 -4.69
C PHE A 263 1.16 -28.80 -4.81
N ILE A 264 2.34 -28.87 -5.43
CA ILE A 264 3.21 -27.71 -5.62
C ILE A 264 2.54 -26.65 -6.50
N GLU A 265 1.89 -27.05 -7.59
CA GLU A 265 1.15 -26.11 -8.45
C GLU A 265 -0.10 -25.55 -7.74
N GLN A 266 -0.79 -26.36 -6.95
CA GLN A 266 -1.90 -25.90 -6.10
C GLN A 266 -1.42 -24.83 -5.11
N VAL A 267 -0.31 -25.05 -4.40
CA VAL A 267 0.28 -24.05 -3.48
C VAL A 267 0.74 -22.78 -4.22
N ARG A 268 1.28 -22.90 -5.44
CA ARG A 268 1.62 -21.74 -6.30
C ARG A 268 0.41 -20.94 -6.76
N SER A 269 -0.74 -21.60 -6.91
CA SER A 269 -2.00 -20.95 -7.33
C SER A 269 -2.73 -20.21 -6.19
N LEU A 270 -2.28 -20.36 -4.94
CA LEU A 270 -2.85 -19.65 -3.78
C LEU A 270 -2.53 -18.15 -3.86
N ALA A 271 -3.47 -17.38 -4.42
CA ALA A 271 -3.41 -15.90 -4.45
C ALA A 271 -3.77 -15.25 -3.10
N ILE A 272 -4.32 -16.02 -2.16
CA ILE A 272 -4.67 -15.61 -0.80
C ILE A 272 -3.95 -16.56 0.14
N GLU A 273 -3.30 -16.03 1.19
CA GLU A 273 -2.71 -16.87 2.24
C GLU A 273 -3.81 -17.74 2.86
N ALA A 274 -3.59 -19.05 2.92
CA ALA A 274 -4.56 -19.97 3.49
C ALA A 274 -4.80 -19.61 4.96
N ASP A 275 -6.05 -19.34 5.32
CA ASP A 275 -6.42 -18.88 6.66
C ASP A 275 -5.99 -19.91 7.72
N SER A 276 -5.51 -19.40 8.85
CA SER A 276 -4.80 -20.20 9.86
C SER A 276 -5.77 -20.96 10.75
N LEU A 277 -6.43 -21.99 10.20
CA LEU A 277 -7.25 -22.95 10.95
C LEU A 277 -6.44 -23.79 11.94
N ALA A 278 -5.10 -23.77 11.86
CA ALA A 278 -4.26 -24.20 12.97
C ALA A 278 -4.64 -23.39 14.22
N ARG A 279 -5.22 -24.06 15.23
CA ARG A 279 -5.46 -23.49 16.55
C ARG A 279 -4.12 -23.10 17.18
N THR A 280 -3.67 -21.87 16.93
CA THR A 280 -2.59 -21.26 17.71
C THR A 280 -2.97 -21.41 19.17
N ALA A 281 -2.08 -21.99 19.98
CA ALA A 281 -2.36 -22.16 21.41
C ALA A 281 -2.75 -20.79 21.99
N PRO A 282 -3.81 -20.69 22.81
CA PRO A 282 -4.22 -19.42 23.39
C PRO A 282 -3.03 -18.76 24.08
N ILE A 283 -2.61 -17.59 23.56
CA ILE A 283 -1.59 -16.80 24.23
C ILE A 283 -2.27 -16.17 25.44
N ASP A 284 -2.03 -16.76 26.63
CA ASP A 284 -2.73 -16.42 27.88
C ASP A 284 -2.67 -14.92 28.27
N GLN A 285 -1.80 -14.13 27.63
CA GLN A 285 -1.65 -12.69 27.84
C GLN A 285 -1.64 -11.87 26.53
N ALA A 286 -2.51 -12.20 25.57
CA ALA A 286 -2.68 -11.43 24.33
C ALA A 286 -3.96 -10.55 24.30
N VAL A 287 -3.89 -9.42 23.62
CA VAL A 287 -5.07 -8.63 23.25
C VAL A 287 -5.83 -9.38 22.16
N THR A 288 -7.11 -9.69 22.40
CA THR A 288 -7.96 -10.36 21.41
C THR A 288 -8.48 -9.36 20.38
N LEU A 289 -8.06 -9.49 19.12
CA LEU A 289 -8.70 -8.81 17.99
C LEU A 289 -9.82 -9.71 17.44
N ALA A 290 -11.04 -9.18 17.32
CA ALA A 290 -12.19 -9.92 16.81
C ALA A 290 -13.17 -8.98 16.08
N THR A 291 -13.90 -9.52 15.11
CA THR A 291 -15.07 -8.85 14.53
C THR A 291 -16.27 -8.92 15.49
N PRO A 292 -17.31 -8.08 15.35
CA PRO A 292 -18.51 -8.17 16.20
C PRO A 292 -19.17 -9.55 16.21
N ALA A 293 -19.16 -10.25 15.07
CA ALA A 293 -19.64 -11.63 14.95
C ALA A 293 -18.70 -12.63 15.66
N GLY A 294 -17.38 -12.51 15.48
CA GLY A 294 -16.39 -13.36 16.17
C GLY A 294 -16.31 -13.11 17.69
N ALA A 295 -16.83 -11.98 18.16
CA ALA A 295 -16.97 -11.64 19.57
C ALA A 295 -18.24 -12.21 20.23
N ALA A 296 -19.17 -12.77 19.46
CA ALA A 296 -20.41 -13.34 19.99
C ALA A 296 -20.13 -14.45 21.01
N GLY A 297 -20.89 -14.44 22.12
CA GLY A 297 -20.73 -15.40 23.22
C GLY A 297 -19.52 -15.19 24.12
N ARG A 298 -18.63 -14.23 23.83
CA ARG A 298 -17.50 -13.82 24.69
C ARG A 298 -17.81 -12.52 25.43
N HIS A 299 -17.01 -12.19 26.44
CA HIS A 299 -17.02 -10.90 27.13
C HIS A 299 -15.60 -10.57 27.63
N TRP A 300 -15.30 -9.28 27.81
CA TRP A 300 -14.01 -8.79 28.27
C TRP A 300 -14.22 -7.61 29.22
N ARG A 301 -13.33 -7.47 30.21
CA ARG A 301 -13.34 -6.33 31.14
C ARG A 301 -13.26 -4.98 30.42
N ILE A 302 -12.42 -4.90 29.38
CA ILE A 302 -12.23 -3.70 28.56
C ILE A 302 -12.39 -4.07 27.08
N VAL A 303 -13.20 -3.30 26.35
CA VAL A 303 -13.39 -3.44 24.89
C VAL A 303 -13.07 -2.12 24.20
N PHE A 304 -12.32 -2.20 23.11
CA PHE A 304 -12.02 -1.08 22.22
C PHE A 304 -12.73 -1.32 20.89
N LEU A 305 -13.53 -0.35 20.44
CA LEU A 305 -14.13 -0.30 19.10
C LEU A 305 -13.47 0.84 18.32
N PRO A 306 -12.33 0.58 17.66
CA PRO A 306 -11.63 1.57 16.86
C PRO A 306 -12.30 1.79 15.51
N SER A 307 -11.99 2.93 14.89
CA SER A 307 -12.36 3.26 13.50
C SER A 307 -13.87 3.20 13.23
N LEU A 308 -14.68 3.76 14.12
CA LEU A 308 -16.12 3.96 13.90
C LEU A 308 -16.35 5.14 12.94
N GLN A 309 -16.06 4.92 11.66
CA GLN A 309 -16.11 5.92 10.59
C GLN A 309 -17.36 5.81 9.72
N GLN A 310 -17.79 6.95 9.20
CA GLN A 310 -18.85 7.02 8.20
C GLN A 310 -18.47 6.23 6.94
N GLY A 311 -19.41 5.46 6.41
CA GLY A 311 -19.18 4.55 5.26
C GLY A 311 -18.35 3.29 5.59
N GLN A 312 -17.70 3.22 6.75
CA GLN A 312 -17.06 1.99 7.23
C GLN A 312 -17.99 1.18 8.14
N TRP A 313 -18.65 1.83 9.11
CA TRP A 313 -19.65 1.20 9.98
C TRP A 313 -20.62 2.26 10.51
N PRO A 314 -21.95 2.22 10.25
CA PRO A 314 -22.69 1.19 9.53
C PRO A 314 -22.26 1.03 8.07
N ASN A 315 -22.14 -0.22 7.62
CA ASN A 315 -21.98 -0.52 6.20
C ASN A 315 -23.36 -0.86 5.62
N LEU A 316 -23.95 0.09 4.90
CA LEU A 316 -25.28 -0.06 4.29
C LEU A 316 -25.23 -0.69 2.88
N THR A 317 -24.04 -1.07 2.41
CA THR A 317 -23.86 -1.69 1.10
C THR A 317 -24.45 -3.11 1.11
N PRO A 318 -25.45 -3.42 0.26
CA PRO A 318 -26.13 -4.72 0.26
C PRO A 318 -25.22 -5.84 -0.24
N ARG A 319 -25.15 -6.93 0.53
CA ARG A 319 -24.23 -8.06 0.31
C ARG A 319 -24.83 -9.06 -0.70
N ASN A 320 -23.99 -9.88 -1.33
CA ASN A 320 -24.38 -10.98 -2.25
C ASN A 320 -25.32 -10.60 -3.42
N THR A 321 -25.34 -9.33 -3.79
CA THR A 321 -26.22 -8.73 -4.80
C THR A 321 -25.96 -9.20 -6.23
N LEU A 322 -24.72 -9.57 -6.57
CA LEU A 322 -24.36 -10.03 -7.93
C LEU A 322 -25.02 -11.38 -8.32
N PHE A 323 -25.39 -12.21 -7.35
CA PHE A 323 -26.11 -13.47 -7.57
C PHE A 323 -27.52 -13.47 -6.96
N GLY A 324 -28.00 -12.33 -6.44
CA GLY A 324 -29.31 -12.22 -5.78
C GLY A 324 -29.49 -13.20 -4.61
N GLY A 325 -28.42 -13.50 -3.85
CA GLY A 325 -28.42 -14.62 -2.90
C GLY A 325 -29.48 -14.50 -1.78
N GLU A 326 -29.76 -13.29 -1.32
CA GLU A 326 -30.82 -13.01 -0.35
C GLU A 326 -32.22 -13.10 -1.00
N GLU A 327 -32.36 -12.63 -2.24
CA GLU A 327 -33.63 -12.74 -3.01
C GLU A 327 -33.98 -14.21 -3.32
N LEU A 328 -32.96 -15.04 -3.61
CA LEU A 328 -33.14 -16.49 -3.76
C LEU A 328 -33.56 -17.15 -2.45
N ALA A 329 -33.01 -16.72 -1.31
CA ALA A 329 -33.41 -17.22 0.01
C ALA A 329 -34.88 -16.87 0.32
N ASP A 330 -35.31 -15.63 0.05
CA ASP A 330 -36.71 -15.22 0.19
C ASP A 330 -37.63 -16.01 -0.75
N VAL A 331 -37.25 -16.22 -2.02
CA VAL A 331 -38.01 -17.08 -2.95
C VAL A 331 -38.12 -18.51 -2.44
N MET A 332 -37.05 -19.08 -1.87
CA MET A 332 -37.08 -20.44 -1.32
C MET A 332 -37.89 -20.56 -0.02
N LEU A 333 -37.92 -19.51 0.81
CA LEU A 333 -38.65 -19.50 2.09
C LEU A 333 -40.12 -19.10 1.96
N HIS A 334 -40.46 -18.27 0.97
CA HIS A 334 -41.78 -17.65 0.83
C HIS A 334 -42.47 -17.94 -0.50
N GLY A 335 -41.80 -18.62 -1.43
CA GLY A 335 -42.38 -19.13 -2.69
C GLY A 335 -42.54 -18.08 -3.81
N GLU A 336 -42.46 -16.80 -3.47
CA GLU A 336 -42.63 -15.66 -4.36
C GLU A 336 -41.61 -14.57 -4.03
N LEU A 337 -41.17 -13.80 -5.04
CA LEU A 337 -40.46 -12.53 -4.81
C LEU A 337 -41.48 -11.54 -4.25
N ARG A 338 -41.48 -11.32 -2.94
CA ARG A 338 -42.39 -10.39 -2.28
C ARG A 338 -42.14 -8.93 -2.69
N ASP A 339 -42.97 -8.42 -3.60
CA ASP A 339 -43.11 -6.98 -3.87
C ASP A 339 -43.96 -6.25 -2.81
N ASP A 340 -44.52 -6.98 -1.84
CA ASP A 340 -45.37 -6.49 -0.75
C ASP A 340 -44.60 -5.89 0.45
N ILE A 341 -43.25 -5.95 0.45
CA ILE A 341 -42.39 -5.12 1.33
C ILE A 341 -41.88 -3.88 0.58
N VAL A 342 -42.76 -3.26 -0.19
CA VAL A 342 -42.60 -1.88 -0.65
C VAL A 342 -43.12 -0.96 0.45
N THR A 343 -42.20 -0.31 1.17
CA THR A 343 -42.56 0.93 1.89
C THR A 343 -43.03 1.96 0.85
N SER A 344 -43.68 3.04 1.27
CA SER A 344 -44.09 4.12 0.35
C SER A 344 -42.94 4.77 -0.45
N SER A 345 -41.69 4.40 -0.16
CA SER A 345 -40.45 4.87 -0.81
C SER A 345 -39.73 3.79 -1.64
N GLY A 346 -40.21 2.54 -1.67
CA GLY A 346 -39.72 1.50 -2.59
C GLY A 346 -38.95 0.32 -1.98
N ARG A 347 -38.58 -0.64 -2.83
CA ARG A 347 -37.96 -1.93 -2.46
C ARG A 347 -36.50 -1.81 -2.01
N GLN A 348 -35.76 -0.82 -2.50
CA GLN A 348 -34.36 -0.59 -2.11
C GLN A 348 -34.25 -0.11 -0.64
N ASP A 349 -35.16 0.76 -0.20
CA ASP A 349 -35.22 1.24 1.18
C ASP A 349 -35.50 0.12 2.19
N ALA A 350 -36.36 -0.85 1.84
CA ALA A 350 -36.63 -2.02 2.68
C ALA A 350 -35.39 -2.91 2.87
N GLN A 351 -34.59 -3.10 1.80
CA GLN A 351 -33.31 -3.81 1.87
C GLN A 351 -32.29 -3.03 2.71
N MET A 352 -32.12 -1.71 2.48
CA MET A 352 -31.21 -0.87 3.27
C MET A 352 -31.60 -0.83 4.76
N ALA A 353 -32.89 -0.76 5.09
CA ALA A 353 -33.38 -0.81 6.46
C ALA A 353 -33.07 -2.16 7.14
N THR A 354 -33.13 -3.26 6.39
CA THR A 354 -32.81 -4.61 6.89
C THR A 354 -31.30 -4.79 7.13
N VAL A 355 -30.46 -4.25 6.25
CA VAL A 355 -29.00 -4.17 6.44
C VAL A 355 -28.66 -3.28 7.64
N LEU A 356 -29.24 -2.08 7.73
CA LEU A 356 -29.08 -1.16 8.86
C LEU A 356 -29.46 -1.83 10.19
N ALA A 357 -30.60 -2.54 10.26
CA ALA A 357 -31.02 -3.27 11.45
C ALA A 357 -30.03 -4.39 11.83
N SER A 358 -29.35 -4.99 10.86
CA SER A 358 -28.34 -6.03 11.07
C SER A 358 -27.00 -5.46 11.53
N GLU A 359 -26.61 -4.30 11.01
CA GLU A 359 -25.45 -3.53 11.48
C GLU A 359 -25.70 -2.96 12.89
N GLN A 360 -26.92 -2.49 13.20
CA GLN A 360 -27.33 -2.07 14.54
C GLN A 360 -27.26 -3.23 15.56
N LYS A 361 -27.73 -4.43 15.19
CA LYS A 361 -27.57 -5.65 16.01
C LYS A 361 -26.09 -5.96 16.25
N SER A 362 -25.25 -5.84 15.21
CA SER A 362 -23.81 -6.09 15.32
C SER A 362 -23.12 -5.07 16.23
N PHE A 363 -23.50 -3.79 16.15
CA PHE A 363 -23.04 -2.75 17.06
C PHE A 363 -23.47 -3.04 18.51
N LEU A 364 -24.74 -3.39 18.74
CA LEU A 364 -25.23 -3.80 20.06
C LEU A 364 -24.48 -5.03 20.62
N VAL A 365 -24.17 -6.03 19.79
CA VAL A 365 -23.32 -7.16 20.20
C VAL A 365 -21.96 -6.64 20.66
N ALA A 366 -21.29 -5.80 19.87
CA ALA A 366 -19.98 -5.24 20.21
C ALA A 366 -19.99 -4.40 21.51
N LEU A 367 -20.98 -3.52 21.69
CA LEU A 367 -21.17 -2.71 22.92
C LEU A 367 -21.34 -3.60 24.16
N THR A 368 -22.15 -4.66 24.05
CA THR A 368 -22.48 -5.58 25.17
C THR A 368 -21.38 -6.59 25.49
N ARG A 369 -20.20 -6.49 24.87
CA ARG A 369 -19.04 -7.34 25.22
C ARG A 369 -18.22 -6.79 26.38
N ALA A 370 -18.43 -5.54 26.80
CA ALA A 370 -17.63 -4.85 27.81
C ALA A 370 -18.23 -4.99 29.22
N ASP A 371 -17.47 -5.55 30.17
CA ASP A 371 -17.93 -5.69 31.56
C ASP A 371 -17.68 -4.44 32.42
N GLU A 372 -16.53 -3.75 32.23
CA GLU A 372 -16.13 -2.59 33.03
C GLU A 372 -16.00 -1.32 32.20
N ARG A 373 -15.38 -1.40 31.02
CA ARG A 373 -15.09 -0.22 30.20
C ARG A 373 -15.16 -0.48 28.70
N LEU A 374 -15.92 0.37 28.04
CA LEU A 374 -15.95 0.48 26.59
C LEU A 374 -15.19 1.74 26.14
N VAL A 375 -14.41 1.62 25.07
CA VAL A 375 -13.73 2.75 24.43
C VAL A 375 -14.12 2.76 22.95
N LEU A 376 -14.81 3.83 22.53
CA LEU A 376 -15.15 4.09 21.13
C LEU A 376 -14.15 5.10 20.58
N SER A 377 -13.62 4.89 19.37
CA SER A 377 -12.80 5.90 18.70
C SER A 377 -13.09 6.03 17.22
N SER A 378 -12.86 7.24 16.72
CA SER A 378 -13.07 7.66 15.34
C SER A 378 -12.05 8.78 15.06
N VAL A 379 -11.57 8.86 13.81
CA VAL A 379 -10.73 9.97 13.36
C VAL A 379 -11.62 10.97 12.66
N PHE A 380 -11.54 12.24 13.07
CA PHE A 380 -12.23 13.34 12.40
C PHE A 380 -11.19 14.26 11.76
N ASN A 381 -11.21 14.36 10.44
CA ASN A 381 -10.38 15.27 9.65
C ASN A 381 -11.11 15.58 8.32
N ASP A 382 -10.44 16.25 7.39
CA ASP A 382 -11.08 16.72 6.15
C ASP A 382 -11.44 15.60 5.15
N ASP A 383 -10.96 14.37 5.40
CA ASP A 383 -11.23 13.19 4.57
C ASP A 383 -12.02 12.09 5.31
N ASN A 384 -12.22 12.22 6.63
CA ASN A 384 -12.87 11.21 7.48
C ASN A 384 -13.86 11.87 8.44
N VAL A 385 -15.11 11.39 8.41
CA VAL A 385 -16.20 11.84 9.29
C VAL A 385 -16.56 10.71 10.26
N PRO A 386 -16.78 10.99 11.56
CA PRO A 386 -17.29 10.00 12.50
C PRO A 386 -18.61 9.38 12.06
N SER A 387 -18.79 8.11 12.41
CA SER A 387 -19.97 7.31 12.08
C SER A 387 -21.28 7.95 12.56
N ASP A 388 -22.33 7.85 11.74
CA ASP A 388 -23.70 8.16 12.13
C ASP A 388 -24.18 7.37 13.37
N PHE A 389 -23.61 6.19 13.67
CA PHE A 389 -23.90 5.49 14.94
C PHE A 389 -23.39 6.27 16.16
N LEU A 390 -22.26 6.96 16.06
CA LEU A 390 -21.73 7.77 17.16
C LEU A 390 -22.62 8.99 17.42
N TYR A 391 -22.94 9.74 16.36
CA TYR A 391 -23.83 10.91 16.44
C TYR A 391 -25.28 10.55 16.82
N GLY A 392 -25.77 9.38 16.39
CA GLY A 392 -27.15 8.94 16.63
C GLY A 392 -27.37 8.31 18.00
N TYR A 393 -26.43 7.48 18.49
CA TYR A 393 -26.59 6.72 19.73
C TYR A 393 -25.79 7.26 20.93
N VAL A 394 -24.80 8.13 20.71
CA VAL A 394 -23.98 8.72 21.77
C VAL A 394 -23.85 10.27 21.62
N PRO A 395 -24.97 11.00 21.43
CA PRO A 395 -24.95 12.45 21.17
C PRO A 395 -24.32 13.26 22.31
N GLU A 396 -24.34 12.75 23.55
CA GLU A 396 -23.70 13.37 24.70
C GLU A 396 -22.16 13.34 24.67
N ARG A 397 -21.56 12.65 23.69
CA ARG A 397 -20.12 12.66 23.40
C ARG A 397 -19.82 13.21 21.99
N PHE A 398 -20.57 12.75 20.99
CA PHE A 398 -20.40 13.10 19.59
C PHE A 398 -21.54 14.03 19.15
N ASP A 399 -21.23 15.32 19.02
CA ASP A 399 -22.21 16.36 18.70
C ASP A 399 -21.91 16.88 17.29
N ARG A 400 -22.83 16.60 16.36
CA ARG A 400 -22.66 16.94 14.94
C ARG A 400 -22.63 18.45 14.69
N GLU A 401 -23.30 19.26 15.51
CA GLU A 401 -23.28 20.72 15.36
C GLU A 401 -21.95 21.29 15.85
N ARG A 402 -21.51 20.88 17.04
CA ARG A 402 -20.19 21.24 17.60
C ARG A 402 -19.03 20.83 16.70
N ASP A 403 -19.11 19.65 16.10
CA ASP A 403 -18.05 19.07 15.28
C ASP A 403 -18.01 19.70 13.86
N ALA A 404 -19.15 20.18 13.37
CA ALA A 404 -19.24 20.96 12.13
C ALA A 404 -18.58 22.36 12.23
N ASP A 405 -18.72 23.07 13.35
CA ASP A 405 -18.03 24.36 13.55
C ASP A 405 -16.56 24.13 13.96
N THR A 406 -15.65 24.61 13.11
CA THR A 406 -14.19 24.53 13.28
C THR A 406 -13.68 25.22 14.54
N ARG A 407 -14.45 26.14 15.14
CA ARG A 407 -14.10 26.85 16.38
C ARG A 407 -14.50 26.10 17.65
N THR A 408 -15.52 25.25 17.59
CA THR A 408 -16.03 24.48 18.74
C THR A 408 -15.61 23.01 18.73
N ARG A 409 -15.10 22.52 17.60
CA ARG A 409 -14.63 21.15 17.41
C ARG A 409 -13.59 20.76 18.48
N ALA A 410 -13.93 19.75 19.28
CA ALA A 410 -13.07 19.24 20.33
C ALA A 410 -12.36 17.96 19.87
N TYR A 411 -11.06 18.05 19.62
CA TYR A 411 -10.22 16.89 19.33
C TYR A 411 -9.82 16.15 20.62
N ALA A 412 -9.69 14.83 20.55
CA ALA A 412 -9.06 14.07 21.61
C ALA A 412 -7.56 14.41 21.66
N GLU A 413 -7.05 14.79 22.84
CA GLU A 413 -5.63 15.05 23.04
C GLU A 413 -4.83 13.75 22.87
N VAL A 414 -4.06 13.66 21.78
CA VAL A 414 -3.26 12.48 21.46
C VAL A 414 -2.01 12.51 22.32
N GLY A 415 -2.03 11.68 23.37
CA GLY A 415 -1.05 11.70 24.43
C GLY A 415 -1.69 12.20 25.72
N ARG A 416 -1.79 11.30 26.71
CA ARG A 416 -1.79 11.78 28.09
C ARG A 416 -0.46 12.49 28.35
N SER A 417 -0.46 13.45 29.27
CA SER A 417 0.75 14.14 29.75
C SER A 417 1.64 13.22 30.60
N ASP A 418 1.99 12.05 30.08
CA ASP A 418 3.06 11.20 30.58
C ASP A 418 4.15 11.07 29.50
N VAL A 419 5.41 10.98 29.94
CA VAL A 419 6.60 11.06 29.08
C VAL A 419 6.80 9.77 28.25
N PHE A 420 5.89 8.81 28.36
CA PHE A 420 6.02 7.45 27.84
C PHE A 420 4.92 7.06 26.84
N ALA A 421 3.85 7.86 26.70
CA ALA A 421 2.76 7.60 25.77
C ALA A 421 3.24 7.54 24.30
N GLY A 422 3.12 6.36 23.69
CA GLY A 422 3.51 6.11 22.30
C GLY A 422 4.92 5.53 22.11
N LEU A 423 5.66 5.29 23.20
CA LEU A 423 6.88 4.47 23.16
C LEU A 423 6.52 3.02 23.48
N ASP A 424 7.03 2.09 22.66
CA ASP A 424 6.97 0.66 22.97
C ASP A 424 7.69 0.39 24.30
N ALA A 425 7.16 -0.52 25.12
CA ALA A 425 7.80 -0.96 26.37
C ALA A 425 9.02 -1.88 26.13
N ASP A 426 9.66 -1.77 24.96
CA ASP A 426 10.85 -2.51 24.58
C ASP A 426 12.14 -1.77 25.00
N PRO A 427 13.31 -2.41 24.94
CA PRO A 427 14.56 -1.75 25.28
C PRO A 427 14.87 -0.50 24.44
N ARG A 428 14.32 -0.36 23.22
CA ARG A 428 14.56 0.82 22.37
C ARG A 428 13.71 2.00 22.83
N GLY A 429 12.43 1.79 23.15
CA GLY A 429 11.54 2.81 23.71
C GLY A 429 12.02 3.29 25.08
N LEU A 430 12.50 2.39 25.94
CA LEU A 430 13.11 2.75 27.23
C LEU A 430 14.41 3.56 27.05
N VAL A 431 15.30 3.17 26.13
CA VAL A 431 16.51 3.97 25.80
C VAL A 431 16.13 5.33 25.21
N ALA A 432 15.12 5.40 24.34
CA ALA A 432 14.65 6.64 23.74
C ALA A 432 14.05 7.58 24.80
N ALA A 433 13.21 7.07 25.70
CA ALA A 433 12.66 7.83 26.82
C ALA A 433 13.77 8.39 27.73
N ALA A 434 14.69 7.54 28.17
CA ALA A 434 15.77 7.96 29.07
C ALA A 434 16.72 8.96 28.41
N ARG A 435 17.07 8.78 27.13
CA ARG A 435 17.88 9.75 26.38
C ARG A 435 17.13 11.07 26.14
N SER A 436 15.83 11.03 25.89
CA SER A 436 14.98 12.22 25.77
C SER A 436 14.92 13.00 27.09
N VAL A 437 14.78 12.31 28.22
CA VAL A 437 14.81 12.92 29.56
C VAL A 437 16.19 13.53 29.85
N LEU A 438 17.30 12.85 29.53
CA LEU A 438 18.65 13.42 29.67
C LEU A 438 18.88 14.67 28.80
N ALA A 439 18.27 14.73 27.62
CA ALA A 439 18.41 15.86 26.70
C ALA A 439 17.51 17.06 27.03
N THR A 440 16.48 16.89 27.87
CA THR A 440 15.46 17.92 28.15
C THR A 440 15.36 18.34 29.61
N ALA A 441 15.77 17.48 30.55
CA ALA A 441 15.75 17.81 31.98
C ALA A 441 17.03 18.58 32.38
N PRO A 442 16.94 19.52 33.34
CA PRO A 442 18.12 20.22 33.86
C PRO A 442 19.16 19.26 34.45
N GLU A 443 20.44 19.61 34.30
CA GLU A 443 21.57 18.86 34.88
C GLU A 443 21.38 18.66 36.40
N GLY A 444 21.64 17.44 36.88
CA GLY A 444 21.48 17.07 38.30
C GLY A 444 20.05 16.85 38.79
N SER A 445 19.02 17.12 37.97
CA SER A 445 17.62 16.86 38.32
C SER A 445 17.39 15.39 38.73
N PRO A 446 16.40 15.09 39.60
CA PRO A 446 16.05 13.71 39.95
C PRO A 446 15.72 12.85 38.73
N GLN A 447 15.05 13.45 37.73
CA GLN A 447 14.65 12.81 36.48
C GLN A 447 15.88 12.48 35.60
N ALA A 448 16.84 13.40 35.46
CA ALA A 448 18.08 13.12 34.73
C ALA A 448 18.91 11.99 35.41
N ARG A 449 18.95 11.97 36.75
CA ARG A 449 19.63 10.90 37.50
C ARG A 449 18.96 9.53 37.35
N ASP A 450 17.63 9.48 37.37
CA ASP A 450 16.86 8.26 37.13
C ASP A 450 17.06 7.74 35.70
N ALA A 451 17.01 8.62 34.70
CA ALA A 451 17.28 8.28 33.31
C ALA A 451 18.71 7.77 33.07
N ALA A 452 19.72 8.38 33.69
CA ALA A 452 21.11 7.90 33.65
C ALA A 452 21.24 6.50 34.30
N ALA A 453 20.59 6.26 35.43
CA ALA A 453 20.59 4.96 36.11
C ALA A 453 19.89 3.88 35.26
N ALA A 454 18.80 4.21 34.58
CA ALA A 454 18.10 3.31 33.66
C ALA A 454 18.97 2.92 32.46
N LEU A 455 19.67 3.88 31.85
CA LEU A 455 20.59 3.63 30.74
C LEU A 455 21.78 2.77 31.18
N ALA A 456 22.39 3.07 32.33
CA ALA A 456 23.46 2.25 32.89
C ALA A 456 23.00 0.81 33.20
N LEU A 457 21.77 0.62 33.69
CA LEU A 457 21.19 -0.71 33.90
C LEU A 457 21.01 -1.48 32.59
N LEU A 458 20.52 -0.82 31.54
CA LEU A 458 20.30 -1.42 30.22
C LEU A 458 21.62 -1.76 29.52
N ALA A 459 22.63 -0.89 29.60
CA ALA A 459 23.98 -1.14 29.08
C ALA A 459 24.62 -2.37 29.77
N ASN A 460 24.56 -2.43 31.12
CA ASN A 460 25.03 -3.58 31.91
C ASN A 460 24.28 -4.90 31.61
N ARG A 461 23.12 -4.86 30.94
CA ARG A 461 22.37 -6.03 30.47
C ARG A 461 22.55 -6.32 28.97
N GLY A 462 23.51 -5.68 28.32
CA GLY A 462 23.90 -5.94 26.93
C GLY A 462 23.15 -5.11 25.87
N VAL A 463 22.38 -4.09 26.27
CA VAL A 463 21.72 -3.18 25.32
C VAL A 463 22.73 -2.14 24.83
N ALA A 464 23.47 -2.45 23.77
CA ALA A 464 24.54 -1.60 23.23
C ALA A 464 24.10 -0.15 22.91
N ALA A 465 22.82 0.07 22.56
CA ALA A 465 22.28 1.41 22.29
C ALA A 465 22.08 2.29 23.54
N ALA A 466 22.11 1.70 24.74
CA ALA A 466 22.02 2.41 26.02
C ALA A 466 23.37 2.97 26.49
N ASP A 467 24.46 2.43 25.96
CA ASP A 467 25.84 2.78 26.28
C ASP A 467 26.24 4.14 25.64
N PRO A 468 26.65 5.15 26.42
CA PRO A 468 27.09 6.46 25.90
C PRO A 468 28.23 6.38 24.88
N ASP A 469 29.13 5.39 25.00
CA ASP A 469 30.27 5.23 24.08
C ASP A 469 29.82 4.80 22.67
N ASN A 470 28.60 4.28 22.53
CA ASN A 470 27.97 3.92 21.26
C ASN A 470 27.04 5.02 20.71
N TRP A 471 26.98 6.20 21.33
CA TRP A 471 26.11 7.28 20.86
C TRP A 471 26.78 8.12 19.77
N PRO A 472 26.13 8.31 18.61
CA PRO A 472 26.67 9.23 17.61
C PRO A 472 26.62 10.68 18.13
N PHE A 473 27.69 11.44 17.82
CA PHE A 473 27.85 12.88 18.06
C PHE A 473 28.18 13.34 19.51
N THR A 474 28.72 12.48 20.36
CA THR A 474 29.19 12.85 21.72
C THR A 474 30.58 13.51 21.76
N ASP A 475 31.46 13.24 20.78
CA ASP A 475 32.88 13.66 20.76
C ASP A 475 33.15 15.16 20.48
N ALA A 476 32.13 16.04 20.53
CA ALA A 476 32.27 17.44 20.14
C ALA A 476 32.59 18.41 21.30
N ALA A 477 32.57 17.95 22.55
CA ALA A 477 32.60 18.83 23.74
C ALA A 477 33.87 18.77 24.60
N SER A 478 34.80 17.84 24.34
CA SER A 478 35.97 17.58 25.19
C SER A 478 37.31 18.12 24.64
N SER A 479 37.38 18.56 23.38
CA SER A 479 38.60 19.05 22.74
C SER A 479 38.62 20.58 22.63
N GLY A 480 38.89 21.28 23.74
CA GLY A 480 38.85 22.74 23.69
C GLY A 480 39.10 23.54 24.97
N ILE A 481 40.06 23.14 25.82
CA ILE A 481 40.90 24.03 26.67
C ILE A 481 42.14 23.21 27.04
N GLU A 482 43.30 23.56 26.46
CA GLU A 482 44.60 23.08 26.94
C GLU A 482 45.24 24.13 27.86
N SER A 483 45.77 23.68 28.98
CA SER A 483 46.96 24.22 29.65
C SER A 483 47.09 25.75 29.86
N GLU A 484 46.67 26.21 31.04
CA GLU A 484 47.59 26.98 31.90
C GLU A 484 47.64 26.35 33.30
N ALA A 485 48.77 26.52 33.98
CA ALA A 485 49.19 25.62 35.06
C ALA A 485 49.32 26.28 36.44
N ASP A 486 48.99 25.47 37.45
CA ASP A 486 49.66 25.37 38.75
C ASP A 486 49.37 26.41 39.87
N SER A 487 49.52 25.92 41.10
CA SER A 487 49.59 26.60 42.41
C SER A 487 48.31 27.17 43.08
N ASP A 488 47.74 26.34 43.98
CA ASP A 488 47.53 26.60 45.41
C ASP A 488 47.30 28.05 45.93
N ARG A 489 46.10 28.26 46.51
CA ARG A 489 45.82 28.65 47.92
C ARG A 489 44.30 28.88 48.08
N ALA A 490 43.57 28.22 48.97
CA ALA A 490 43.65 28.19 50.45
C ALA A 490 43.14 29.50 51.10
N GLU A 491 42.36 29.35 52.19
CA GLU A 491 41.52 30.32 52.94
C GLU A 491 40.02 30.20 52.58
N SER A 492 39.12 29.55 53.33
CA SER A 492 39.00 29.25 54.77
C SER A 492 38.91 30.48 55.68
N GLU A 493 37.69 30.89 56.02
CA GLU A 493 37.13 30.96 57.40
C GLU A 493 35.68 31.52 57.32
N ALA A 494 34.68 30.85 57.93
CA ALA A 494 34.10 31.15 59.24
C ALA A 494 33.11 32.36 59.20
N SER A 495 32.07 32.51 60.03
CA SER A 495 31.35 31.68 61.02
C SER A 495 30.13 32.51 61.48
N SER A 496 29.16 31.92 62.21
CA SER A 496 28.14 32.60 63.06
C SER A 496 27.14 33.56 62.36
N ASP A 497 26.02 34.04 62.91
CA ASP A 497 25.02 33.61 63.93
C ASP A 497 23.82 34.59 63.84
N ALA A 498 22.61 34.37 64.37
CA ALA A 498 21.84 33.18 64.75
C ALA A 498 20.39 33.62 65.12
N ALA A 499 19.41 32.71 65.12
CA ALA A 499 17.99 32.95 65.48
C ALA A 499 17.24 33.94 64.53
N ASP A 500 15.91 34.13 64.58
CA ASP A 500 14.89 33.83 65.60
C ASP A 500 13.47 33.64 64.98
N SER A 501 12.55 33.04 65.76
CA SER A 501 11.05 33.05 65.70
C SER A 501 10.29 32.75 64.37
N GLY A 502 9.12 32.09 64.36
CA GLY A 502 8.34 31.41 65.40
C GLY A 502 6.81 31.56 65.23
N ASP A 503 6.07 30.45 64.96
CA ASP A 503 4.61 30.23 65.18
C ASP A 503 3.55 31.16 64.49
N ALA A 504 2.26 30.80 64.28
CA ALA A 504 1.49 29.56 64.44
C ALA A 504 0.17 29.53 63.59
N ALA A 505 -0.27 28.32 63.24
CA ALA A 505 -1.64 27.75 63.27
C ALA A 505 -2.93 28.44 62.67
N ALA A 506 -3.64 27.64 61.83
CA ALA A 506 -5.05 27.18 61.98
C ALA A 506 -6.23 27.65 61.05
N ALA A 507 -7.04 26.63 60.68
CA ALA A 507 -8.52 26.59 60.55
C ALA A 507 -9.28 26.99 59.24
N VAL A 508 -9.58 25.96 58.43
CA VAL A 508 -10.93 25.48 58.00
C VAL A 508 -12.11 26.47 57.85
N SER A 509 -12.80 26.44 56.69
CA SER A 509 -14.28 26.46 56.59
C SER A 509 -14.86 26.05 55.21
N ARG A 510 -16.02 25.37 55.22
CA ARG A 510 -16.99 25.16 54.10
C ARG A 510 -18.29 25.94 54.42
N PRO A 511 -19.12 26.32 53.44
CA PRO A 511 -20.41 25.64 53.15
C PRO A 511 -20.64 25.44 51.62
N ALA A 512 -21.47 24.54 51.04
CA ALA A 512 -22.85 24.03 51.21
C ALA A 512 -23.86 24.69 50.20
N VAL A 513 -24.32 23.97 49.17
CA VAL A 513 -25.62 23.23 49.00
C VAL A 513 -26.83 24.08 48.53
N ALA A 514 -27.40 23.72 47.36
CA ALA A 514 -28.81 23.88 46.92
C ALA A 514 -28.99 22.98 45.66
N GLU A 515 -29.66 21.82 45.70
CA GLU A 515 -31.11 21.54 45.63
C GLU A 515 -31.76 21.56 44.22
N ARG A 516 -32.49 20.48 43.90
CA ARG A 516 -33.23 20.23 42.65
C ARG A 516 -34.70 20.64 42.80
N PRO A 517 -35.39 20.99 41.70
CA PRO A 517 -36.80 20.64 41.53
C PRO A 517 -36.98 19.49 40.53
N ALA A 518 -38.11 18.80 40.65
CA ALA A 518 -38.56 17.69 39.80
C ALA A 518 -39.72 18.16 38.88
N PRO A 519 -40.27 17.31 37.97
CA PRO A 519 -40.71 17.74 36.65
C PRO A 519 -42.13 18.32 36.59
N SER A 520 -42.40 19.13 35.56
CA SER A 520 -43.75 19.53 35.16
C SER A 520 -44.08 19.08 33.73
N ALA A 521 -45.34 18.66 33.56
CA ALA A 521 -46.13 18.56 32.34
C ALA A 521 -45.50 18.01 31.03
N ARG A 522 -45.96 16.82 30.62
CA ARG A 522 -46.15 16.51 29.21
C ARG A 522 -47.18 17.49 28.59
N PRO A 523 -46.90 18.04 27.41
CA PRO A 523 -47.86 18.03 26.30
C PRO A 523 -47.38 17.00 25.27
N ALA A 524 -48.20 15.99 24.99
CA ALA A 524 -49.07 15.99 23.81
C ALA A 524 -48.26 15.92 22.51
N SER A 525 -48.22 14.71 21.94
CA SER A 525 -47.76 14.43 20.59
C SER A 525 -48.55 15.26 19.58
N SER A 526 -47.99 16.39 19.16
CA SER A 526 -48.42 17.05 17.93
C SER A 526 -47.88 16.22 16.78
N GLU A 527 -48.73 15.38 16.21
CA GLU A 527 -48.56 14.88 14.86
C GLU A 527 -48.37 16.10 13.95
N ARG A 528 -47.14 16.32 13.49
CA ARG A 528 -46.88 17.15 12.33
C ARG A 528 -46.57 16.22 11.19
N THR A 529 -47.64 15.92 10.46
CA THR A 529 -47.60 15.42 9.09
C THR A 529 -46.73 16.36 8.26
N SER A 530 -45.48 15.98 8.03
CA SER A 530 -44.68 16.50 6.93
C SER A 530 -44.58 15.40 5.89
N ASP A 531 -45.53 15.41 4.95
CA ASP A 531 -45.39 14.74 3.65
C ASP A 531 -44.24 15.39 2.89
N ALA A 532 -43.01 15.04 3.27
CA ALA A 532 -41.83 15.26 2.45
C ALA A 532 -41.62 13.98 1.65
N ARG A 533 -42.14 13.95 0.41
CA ARG A 533 -41.76 12.92 -0.57
C ARG A 533 -40.24 12.87 -0.61
N SER A 534 -39.66 11.70 -0.37
CA SER A 534 -38.22 11.48 -0.42
C SER A 534 -37.76 11.57 -1.86
N SER A 535 -37.38 12.78 -2.31
CA SER A 535 -36.69 12.97 -3.58
C SER A 535 -35.44 12.10 -3.58
N ASP A 536 -35.25 11.25 -4.59
CA ASP A 536 -34.04 10.44 -4.71
C ASP A 536 -32.80 11.35 -4.88
N VAL A 537 -32.04 11.54 -3.79
CA VAL A 537 -30.83 12.38 -3.78
C VAL A 537 -29.58 11.53 -4.04
N VAL A 538 -29.16 11.44 -5.30
CA VAL A 538 -27.93 10.76 -5.68
C VAL A 538 -26.73 11.66 -5.38
N THR A 539 -25.81 11.18 -4.53
CA THR A 539 -24.62 11.95 -4.12
C THR A 539 -23.37 11.41 -4.78
N LEU A 540 -22.61 12.29 -5.46
CA LEU A 540 -21.41 11.93 -6.21
C LEU A 540 -20.26 12.92 -5.92
N SER A 541 -19.02 12.43 -5.96
CA SER A 541 -17.83 13.27 -6.09
C SER A 541 -17.41 13.40 -7.56
N PRO A 542 -16.67 14.46 -7.94
CA PRO A 542 -16.18 14.63 -9.31
C PRO A 542 -15.38 13.41 -9.83
N SER A 543 -14.52 12.83 -8.99
CA SER A 543 -13.77 11.61 -9.32
C SER A 543 -14.63 10.34 -9.37
N ALA A 544 -15.75 10.28 -8.65
CA ALA A 544 -16.72 9.20 -8.80
C ALA A 544 -17.45 9.28 -10.15
N VAL A 545 -17.74 10.48 -10.65
CA VAL A 545 -18.31 10.69 -11.99
C VAL A 545 -17.34 10.22 -13.08
N ASP A 546 -16.08 10.64 -13.04
CA ASP A 546 -15.04 10.19 -13.98
C ASP A 546 -14.90 8.66 -13.98
N ASN A 547 -14.81 8.02 -12.80
CA ASN A 547 -14.66 6.57 -12.69
C ASN A 547 -15.90 5.81 -13.17
N LEU A 548 -17.10 6.32 -12.87
CA LEU A 548 -18.37 5.75 -13.32
C LEU A 548 -18.48 5.83 -14.85
N TRP A 549 -18.05 6.94 -15.46
CA TRP A 549 -18.05 7.11 -16.91
C TRP A 549 -17.00 6.23 -17.61
N ALA A 550 -15.80 6.12 -17.04
CA ALA A 550 -14.71 5.32 -17.59
C ALA A 550 -15.04 3.81 -17.62
N CYS A 551 -15.68 3.28 -16.58
CA CYS A 551 -16.17 1.91 -16.54
C CYS A 551 -17.28 1.73 -15.48
N PRO A 552 -18.57 1.78 -15.86
CA PRO A 552 -19.68 1.66 -14.91
C PRO A 552 -19.66 0.34 -14.12
N VAL A 553 -19.28 -0.76 -14.78
CA VAL A 553 -19.16 -2.09 -14.18
C VAL A 553 -18.01 -2.15 -13.18
N CYS A 554 -16.87 -1.53 -13.49
CA CYS A 554 -15.71 -1.47 -12.59
C CYS A 554 -16.06 -0.64 -11.35
N TRP A 555 -16.61 0.56 -11.54
CA TRP A 555 -17.07 1.41 -10.43
C TRP A 555 -18.07 0.68 -9.53
N MET A 556 -19.03 -0.05 -10.11
CA MET A 556 -19.99 -0.83 -9.34
C MET A 556 -19.33 -2.00 -8.59
N LEU A 557 -18.38 -2.72 -9.20
CA LEU A 557 -17.59 -3.76 -8.53
C LEU A 557 -16.73 -3.20 -7.39
N GLU A 558 -16.11 -2.04 -7.58
CA GLU A 558 -15.16 -1.46 -6.62
C GLU A 558 -15.80 -0.67 -5.48
N ASN A 559 -16.94 -0.02 -5.73
CA ASN A 559 -17.62 0.82 -4.73
C ASN A 559 -18.90 0.19 -4.15
N ARG A 560 -19.56 -0.73 -4.88
CA ARG A 560 -20.84 -1.35 -4.44
C ARG A 560 -20.72 -2.83 -4.08
N PHE A 561 -19.68 -3.54 -4.53
CA PHE A 561 -19.53 -4.98 -4.23
C PHE A 561 -18.21 -5.35 -3.51
N ALA A 562 -17.16 -4.53 -3.57
CA ALA A 562 -15.94 -4.72 -2.81
C ALA A 562 -16.03 -4.12 -1.39
N GLY A 563 -15.38 -4.78 -0.43
CA GLY A 563 -15.22 -4.25 0.92
C GLY A 563 -14.25 -3.05 0.99
N PRO A 564 -14.21 -2.32 2.11
CA PRO A 564 -13.39 -1.12 2.26
C PRO A 564 -11.90 -1.41 2.02
N ARG A 565 -11.29 -0.66 1.09
CA ARG A 565 -9.88 -0.78 0.73
C ARG A 565 -9.03 0.18 1.57
N VAL A 566 -7.85 -0.28 2.01
CA VAL A 566 -6.85 0.61 2.61
C VAL A 566 -6.29 1.52 1.52
N GLY A 567 -6.15 2.82 1.82
CA GLY A 567 -5.58 3.79 0.89
C GLY A 567 -4.13 3.45 0.54
N SER A 568 -3.85 3.27 -0.75
CA SER A 568 -2.51 2.88 -1.22
C SER A 568 -1.46 4.00 -1.01
N ALA A 569 -0.19 3.63 -0.92
CA ALA A 569 0.92 4.59 -0.92
C ALA A 569 0.94 5.51 -2.17
N ALA A 570 0.30 5.08 -3.26
CA ALA A 570 0.14 5.88 -4.48
C ALA A 570 -0.78 7.10 -4.29
N THR A 571 -1.76 7.04 -3.40
CA THR A 571 -2.67 8.14 -3.07
C THR A 571 -1.94 9.26 -2.32
N ASN A 572 -1.11 8.88 -1.34
CA ASN A 572 -0.37 9.80 -0.47
C ASN A 572 0.53 10.78 -1.25
N PHE A 573 1.21 10.32 -2.31
CA PHE A 573 2.04 11.20 -3.15
C PHE A 573 1.24 12.34 -3.81
N GLY A 574 0.05 12.05 -4.31
CA GLY A 574 -0.83 13.06 -4.93
C GLY A 574 -1.25 14.10 -3.90
N SER A 575 -1.81 13.64 -2.78
CA SER A 575 -2.26 14.50 -1.67
C SER A 575 -1.17 15.44 -1.15
N ILE A 576 0.09 14.99 -1.04
CA ILE A 576 1.20 15.86 -0.62
C ILE A 576 1.47 16.97 -1.65
N ILE A 577 1.41 16.69 -2.96
CA ILE A 577 1.60 17.73 -3.98
C ILE A 577 0.49 18.79 -3.92
N HIS A 578 -0.77 18.39 -3.73
CA HIS A 578 -1.89 19.32 -3.56
C HIS A 578 -1.71 20.17 -2.28
N ALA A 579 -1.40 19.54 -1.14
CA ALA A 579 -1.15 20.25 0.11
C ALA A 579 0.02 21.26 0.05
N VAL A 580 1.06 20.97 -0.75
CA VAL A 580 2.16 21.94 -0.99
C VAL A 580 1.72 23.08 -1.90
N ALA A 581 0.91 22.80 -2.94
CA ALA A 581 0.34 23.83 -3.82
C ALA A 581 -0.66 24.75 -3.09
N GLN A 582 -1.48 24.18 -2.22
CA GLN A 582 -2.36 24.89 -1.29
C GLN A 582 -1.55 25.87 -0.43
N LYS A 583 -0.54 25.37 0.30
CA LYS A 583 0.28 26.22 1.17
C LYS A 583 1.06 27.30 0.44
N ALA A 584 1.51 27.04 -0.79
CA ALA A 584 2.16 28.05 -1.62
C ALA A 584 1.18 29.16 -2.03
N THR A 585 -0.09 28.81 -2.30
CA THR A 585 -1.19 29.77 -2.55
C THR A 585 -1.55 30.55 -1.29
N GLU A 586 -1.68 29.90 -0.12
CA GLU A 586 -1.94 30.54 1.17
C GLU A 586 -0.82 31.50 1.60
N ALA A 587 0.44 31.12 1.32
CA ALA A 587 1.62 31.98 1.46
C ALA A 587 1.70 33.10 0.40
N LYS A 588 0.76 33.15 -0.55
CA LYS A 588 0.63 34.16 -1.61
C LYS A 588 1.83 34.23 -2.55
N LEU A 589 2.52 33.10 -2.75
CA LEU A 589 3.69 33.00 -3.63
C LEU A 589 3.33 33.10 -5.12
N ASP A 590 2.04 33.07 -5.44
CA ASP A 590 1.45 33.17 -6.78
C ASP A 590 1.08 34.60 -7.19
N LEU A 591 1.06 35.56 -6.25
CA LEU A 591 0.65 36.93 -6.54
C LEU A 591 1.82 37.76 -7.13
N PRO A 592 1.61 38.51 -8.24
CA PRO A 592 2.65 39.29 -8.91
C PRO A 592 3.45 40.21 -7.98
N ARG A 593 2.76 40.84 -7.03
CA ARG A 593 3.34 41.78 -6.05
C ARG A 593 4.39 41.15 -5.11
N ASN A 594 4.45 39.82 -5.03
CA ASN A 594 5.39 39.07 -4.19
C ASN A 594 6.56 38.50 -5.01
N HIS A 595 6.58 38.67 -6.34
CA HIS A 595 7.67 38.25 -7.22
C HIS A 595 8.77 39.32 -7.26
N THR A 596 9.53 39.43 -6.16
CA THR A 596 10.50 40.51 -5.94
C THR A 596 11.90 40.26 -6.50
N ALA A 597 12.17 39.08 -7.08
CA ALA A 597 13.50 38.78 -7.63
C ALA A 597 13.76 39.53 -8.96
N PRO A 598 15.03 39.77 -9.34
CA PRO A 598 15.39 40.50 -10.56
C PRO A 598 14.90 39.86 -11.87
N SER A 599 14.63 38.55 -11.88
CA SER A 599 14.14 37.81 -13.03
C SER A 599 13.07 36.78 -12.66
N ASP A 600 12.21 36.45 -13.63
CA ASP A 600 11.16 35.43 -13.48
C ASP A 600 11.75 34.07 -13.09
N GLU A 601 12.90 33.70 -13.66
CA GLU A 601 13.62 32.45 -13.38
C GLU A 601 14.09 32.37 -11.91
N GLU A 602 14.58 33.48 -11.33
CA GLU A 602 14.95 33.55 -9.91
C GLU A 602 13.72 33.49 -8.99
N ASN A 603 12.59 34.08 -9.40
CA ASN A 603 11.31 33.94 -8.67
C ASN A 603 10.82 32.48 -8.71
N ILE A 604 10.85 31.83 -9.88
CA ILE A 604 10.48 30.42 -10.05
C ILE A 604 11.36 29.52 -9.18
N GLU A 605 12.68 29.73 -9.17
CA GLU A 605 13.61 28.95 -8.38
C GLU A 605 13.38 29.14 -6.86
N ALA A 606 13.18 30.39 -6.40
CA ALA A 606 12.87 30.67 -4.99
C ALA A 606 11.57 29.99 -4.52
N ILE A 607 10.50 30.07 -5.32
CA ILE A 607 9.22 29.40 -5.04
C ILE A 607 9.40 27.86 -5.08
N THR A 608 10.14 27.34 -6.05
CA THR A 608 10.44 25.89 -6.18
C THR A 608 11.19 25.37 -4.96
N GLN A 609 12.19 26.12 -4.45
CA GLN A 609 12.94 25.76 -3.26
C GLN A 609 12.05 25.75 -2.00
N TRP A 610 11.20 26.76 -1.84
CA TRP A 610 10.22 26.82 -0.75
C TRP A 610 9.25 25.63 -0.78
N MET A 611 8.64 25.36 -1.93
CA MET A 611 7.73 24.23 -2.12
C MET A 611 8.44 22.88 -1.89
N THR A 612 9.70 22.75 -2.32
CA THR A 612 10.52 21.55 -2.10
C THR A 612 10.85 21.35 -0.62
N ALA A 613 11.10 22.42 0.14
CA ALA A 613 11.31 22.34 1.58
C ALA A 613 10.04 21.87 2.31
N GLU A 614 8.88 22.42 1.97
CA GLU A 614 7.60 22.03 2.59
C GLU A 614 7.18 20.60 2.20
N TYR A 615 7.40 20.19 0.95
CA TYR A 615 7.25 18.79 0.52
C TYR A 615 8.15 17.85 1.34
N ARG A 616 9.43 18.22 1.57
CA ARG A 616 10.37 17.42 2.38
C ARG A 616 9.97 17.34 3.86
N ARG A 617 9.20 18.31 4.36
CA ARG A 617 8.65 18.33 5.73
C ARG A 617 7.40 17.46 5.88
N MET A 618 6.61 17.31 4.82
CA MET A 618 5.37 16.51 4.82
C MET A 618 5.55 15.05 4.40
N ARG A 619 6.60 14.72 3.62
CA ARG A 619 6.87 13.33 3.24
C ARG A 619 7.31 12.49 4.46
N GLY A 620 6.71 11.31 4.61
CA GLY A 620 7.15 10.31 5.60
C GLY A 620 8.44 9.59 5.20
N ASP A 621 8.96 8.74 6.08
CA ASP A 621 10.12 7.90 5.75
C ASP A 621 9.75 6.80 4.74
N LEU A 622 10.22 6.96 3.51
CA LEU A 622 10.03 5.99 2.43
C LEU A 622 10.71 4.64 2.70
N ASN A 623 11.66 4.57 3.63
CA ASN A 623 12.31 3.32 4.02
C ASN A 623 11.46 2.49 5.01
N ALA A 624 10.47 3.09 5.67
CA ALA A 624 9.52 2.39 6.53
C ALA A 624 8.48 1.57 5.76
N ILE A 625 8.39 1.74 4.42
CA ILE A 625 7.51 0.96 3.56
C ILE A 625 8.03 -0.47 3.47
N GLY A 626 7.34 -1.41 4.12
CA GLY A 626 7.73 -2.82 4.20
C GLY A 626 7.86 -3.48 2.83
N ASP A 627 6.87 -3.31 1.96
CA ASP A 627 6.88 -3.89 0.61
C ASP A 627 7.97 -3.27 -0.29
N PRO A 628 8.86 -4.06 -0.90
CA PRO A 628 9.87 -3.56 -1.83
C PRO A 628 9.31 -2.90 -3.10
N ALA A 629 8.16 -3.35 -3.63
CA ALA A 629 7.63 -2.85 -4.89
C ALA A 629 6.99 -1.45 -4.72
N GLU A 630 6.15 -1.27 -3.70
CA GLU A 630 5.60 0.02 -3.28
C GLU A 630 6.70 1.00 -2.92
N ARG A 631 7.72 0.57 -2.15
CA ARG A 631 8.88 1.39 -1.79
C ARG A 631 9.66 1.88 -3.00
N PHE A 632 9.91 1.01 -3.99
CA PHE A 632 10.53 1.42 -5.25
C PHE A 632 9.64 2.38 -6.06
N GLY A 633 8.32 2.12 -6.07
CA GLY A 633 7.33 3.00 -6.68
C GLY A 633 7.31 4.40 -6.05
N ALA A 634 7.35 4.47 -4.72
CA ALA A 634 7.36 5.72 -3.96
C ALA A 634 8.66 6.50 -4.17
N LEU A 635 9.83 5.84 -4.09
CA LEU A 635 11.14 6.45 -4.40
C LEU A 635 11.21 7.00 -5.84
N ARG A 636 10.61 6.29 -6.80
CA ARG A 636 10.52 6.75 -8.21
C ARG A 636 9.62 7.97 -8.36
N ARG A 637 8.58 8.13 -7.53
CA ARG A 637 7.69 9.31 -7.52
C ARG A 637 8.34 10.49 -6.78
N ASP A 638 8.99 10.27 -5.64
CA ASP A 638 9.74 11.29 -4.89
C ASP A 638 10.80 11.99 -5.75
N LYS A 639 11.57 11.22 -6.54
CA LYS A 639 12.51 11.76 -7.54
C LYS A 639 11.87 12.67 -8.59
N LYS A 640 10.57 12.55 -8.84
CA LYS A 640 9.82 13.40 -9.78
C LYS A 640 9.07 14.56 -9.11
N ALA A 641 8.98 14.60 -7.77
CA ALA A 641 8.28 15.66 -7.05
C ALA A 641 8.82 17.05 -7.41
N ALA A 642 10.14 17.21 -7.47
CA ALA A 642 10.80 18.46 -7.84
C ALA A 642 10.35 19.00 -9.21
N VAL A 643 10.04 18.13 -10.18
CA VAL A 643 9.54 18.54 -11.51
C VAL A 643 8.12 19.11 -11.40
N ALA A 644 7.24 18.46 -10.63
CA ALA A 644 5.88 18.94 -10.41
C ALA A 644 5.85 20.29 -9.67
N LEU A 645 6.59 20.39 -8.58
CA LEU A 645 6.67 21.62 -7.78
C LEU A 645 7.25 22.78 -8.59
N ARG A 646 8.29 22.53 -9.40
CA ARG A 646 8.84 23.52 -10.33
C ARG A 646 7.82 23.95 -11.39
N ASN A 647 7.08 23.02 -11.98
CA ASN A 647 6.06 23.35 -12.98
C ASN A 647 4.92 24.21 -12.38
N ILE A 648 4.52 23.95 -11.13
CA ILE A 648 3.56 24.82 -10.42
C ILE A 648 4.15 26.20 -10.17
N ALA A 649 5.41 26.29 -9.73
CA ALA A 649 6.11 27.56 -9.53
C ALA A 649 6.27 28.36 -10.85
N THR A 650 6.58 27.70 -11.96
CA THR A 650 6.59 28.30 -13.31
C THR A 650 5.22 28.87 -13.67
N TYR A 651 4.15 28.12 -13.43
CA TYR A 651 2.80 28.62 -13.67
C TYR A 651 2.43 29.84 -12.78
N PHE A 652 2.83 29.83 -11.51
CA PHE A 652 2.61 30.94 -10.57
C PHE A 652 3.25 32.26 -11.03
N VAL A 653 4.44 32.20 -11.64
CA VAL A 653 5.09 33.40 -12.19
C VAL A 653 4.55 33.71 -13.59
N GLU A 654 4.73 32.79 -14.56
CA GLU A 654 4.46 33.05 -15.98
C GLU A 654 2.98 33.39 -16.27
N SER A 655 2.02 32.85 -15.51
CA SER A 655 0.59 33.09 -15.78
C SER A 655 0.10 34.52 -15.51
N ASN A 656 0.96 35.39 -14.98
CA ASN A 656 0.64 36.79 -14.71
C ASN A 656 1.07 37.75 -15.83
N HIS A 657 1.83 37.28 -16.82
CA HIS A 657 2.32 38.09 -17.93
C HIS A 657 1.27 38.19 -19.05
N ALA A 658 1.27 39.32 -19.77
CA ALA A 658 0.27 39.60 -20.81
C ALA A 658 0.41 38.71 -22.07
N ASP A 659 1.58 38.11 -22.30
CA ASP A 659 1.86 37.15 -23.37
C ASP A 659 1.51 35.70 -22.98
N TYR A 660 0.97 35.47 -21.77
CA TYR A 660 0.49 34.17 -21.35
C TYR A 660 -0.96 33.91 -21.81
N PRO A 661 -1.28 32.75 -22.43
CA PRO A 661 -0.39 31.60 -22.66
C PRO A 661 0.45 31.72 -23.94
N LYS A 662 1.76 31.48 -23.84
CA LYS A 662 2.79 31.65 -24.91
C LYS A 662 2.57 30.95 -26.27
N LYS A 663 1.51 30.15 -26.43
CA LYS A 663 1.13 29.45 -27.67
C LYS A 663 -0.27 29.80 -28.20
N ASN A 664 -1.03 30.64 -27.50
CA ASN A 664 -2.42 30.99 -27.82
C ASN A 664 -2.80 32.43 -27.39
N ASN A 665 -1.82 33.29 -27.05
CA ASN A 665 -2.06 34.68 -26.62
C ASN A 665 -2.82 35.51 -27.67
N ASP A 666 -2.65 35.20 -28.97
CA ASP A 666 -3.41 35.81 -30.07
C ASP A 666 -4.92 35.47 -30.05
N LYS A 667 -5.33 34.42 -29.31
CA LYS A 667 -6.72 33.93 -29.27
C LYS A 667 -7.49 34.38 -28.03
N PHE A 668 -6.84 34.41 -26.86
CA PHE A 668 -7.44 34.87 -25.61
C PHE A 668 -6.37 35.30 -24.61
N SER A 669 -6.72 36.22 -23.71
CA SER A 669 -5.89 36.62 -22.58
C SER A 669 -6.48 36.08 -21.28
N VAL A 670 -5.63 35.54 -20.41
CA VAL A 670 -6.04 34.98 -19.10
C VAL A 670 -6.20 36.09 -18.04
N GLY A 671 -5.65 37.30 -18.28
CA GLY A 671 -5.67 38.40 -17.32
C GLY A 671 -4.75 38.20 -16.10
N THR A 672 -4.56 39.26 -15.32
CA THR A 672 -3.66 39.27 -14.16
C THR A 672 -4.37 38.73 -12.92
N LEU A 673 -3.68 37.93 -12.11
CA LEU A 673 -4.23 37.36 -10.89
C LEU A 673 -4.45 38.42 -9.81
N GLN A 674 -5.68 38.54 -9.30
CA GLN A 674 -6.04 39.41 -8.18
C GLN A 674 -5.98 38.65 -6.85
N SER A 675 -6.54 37.43 -6.83
CA SER A 675 -6.54 36.51 -5.70
C SER A 675 -6.76 35.08 -6.18
N ALA A 676 -6.24 34.10 -5.43
CA ALA A 676 -6.58 32.70 -5.62
C ALA A 676 -6.95 32.06 -4.28
N GLU A 677 -7.81 31.06 -4.36
CA GLU A 677 -8.27 30.22 -3.26
C GLU A 677 -7.90 28.77 -3.62
N ALA A 678 -7.43 27.99 -2.65
CA ALA A 678 -7.00 26.60 -2.85
C ALA A 678 -7.84 25.65 -2.00
N GLU A 679 -8.03 24.41 -2.46
CA GLU A 679 -8.86 23.37 -1.81
C GLU A 679 -10.28 23.86 -1.47
N VAL A 680 -10.90 24.64 -2.38
CA VAL A 680 -12.22 25.25 -2.16
C VAL A 680 -13.29 24.16 -2.11
N GLN A 681 -13.83 23.93 -0.92
CA GLN A 681 -14.95 23.01 -0.71
C GLN A 681 -16.21 23.53 -1.41
N PHE A 682 -16.93 22.65 -2.11
CA PHE A 682 -18.25 22.95 -2.64
C PHE A 682 -19.22 21.80 -2.35
N ASN A 683 -20.47 22.19 -2.09
CA ASN A 683 -21.62 21.30 -2.05
C ASN A 683 -22.66 21.91 -2.97
N ALA A 684 -23.02 21.21 -4.05
CA ALA A 684 -24.06 21.63 -4.98
C ALA A 684 -25.20 20.63 -4.99
N ARG A 685 -26.42 21.14 -5.16
CA ARG A 685 -27.64 20.33 -5.25
C ARG A 685 -28.55 20.91 -6.32
N PHE A 686 -28.93 20.09 -7.30
CA PHE A 686 -29.78 20.49 -8.42
C PHE A 686 -30.64 19.34 -8.94
N GLY A 687 -31.84 19.65 -9.41
CA GLY A 687 -32.71 18.75 -10.19
C GLY A 687 -33.08 19.35 -11.54
N PHE A 688 -33.98 18.68 -12.28
CA PHE A 688 -34.46 19.17 -13.59
C PHE A 688 -35.01 20.59 -13.56
N ASP A 689 -35.71 20.97 -12.48
CA ASP A 689 -36.33 22.30 -12.37
C ASP A 689 -35.28 23.41 -12.14
N ASP A 690 -34.18 23.10 -11.44
CA ASP A 690 -33.04 24.02 -11.28
C ASP A 690 -32.31 24.23 -12.62
N ILE A 691 -32.15 23.16 -13.43
CA ILE A 691 -31.57 23.22 -14.78
C ILE A 691 -32.49 24.00 -15.74
N LEU A 692 -33.81 23.77 -15.68
CA LEU A 692 -34.80 24.47 -16.49
C LEU A 692 -34.81 25.97 -16.21
N ALA A 693 -34.75 26.35 -14.93
CA ALA A 693 -34.65 27.74 -14.52
C ALA A 693 -33.36 28.40 -15.02
N ALA A 694 -32.23 27.68 -15.00
CA ALA A 694 -30.96 28.18 -15.53
C ALA A 694 -30.99 28.32 -17.07
N TYR A 695 -31.52 27.33 -17.79
CA TYR A 695 -31.62 27.34 -19.26
C TYR A 695 -32.52 28.48 -19.76
N ASN A 696 -33.72 28.63 -19.18
CA ASN A 696 -34.67 29.69 -19.54
C ASN A 696 -34.22 31.10 -19.08
N ALA A 697 -33.12 31.21 -18.33
CA ALA A 697 -32.49 32.48 -17.96
C ALA A 697 -31.33 32.90 -18.88
N ILE A 698 -31.01 32.12 -19.92
CA ILE A 698 -29.97 32.45 -20.90
C ILE A 698 -30.52 33.51 -21.89
N ASP A 699 -29.80 34.62 -22.02
CA ASP A 699 -30.17 35.71 -22.94
C ASP A 699 -30.29 35.22 -24.39
N GLY A 700 -31.47 35.39 -24.99
CA GLY A 700 -31.71 35.11 -26.41
C GLY A 700 -32.18 33.70 -26.75
N ILE A 701 -32.47 32.85 -25.76
CA ILE A 701 -33.08 31.53 -25.95
C ILE A 701 -34.61 31.61 -25.79
N ASP A 702 -35.36 30.89 -26.63
CA ASP A 702 -36.81 30.71 -26.47
C ASP A 702 -37.10 29.78 -25.27
N PRO A 703 -37.94 30.18 -24.30
CA PRO A 703 -38.20 29.36 -23.12
C PRO A 703 -38.87 28.02 -23.44
N ILE A 704 -38.33 26.93 -22.90
CA ILE A 704 -38.84 25.56 -23.07
C ILE A 704 -39.59 25.06 -21.83
N ASP A 705 -40.40 24.01 -22.00
CA ASP A 705 -41.05 23.28 -20.89
C ASP A 705 -40.14 22.17 -20.29
N ARG A 706 -40.49 21.68 -19.09
CA ARG A 706 -39.75 20.64 -18.36
C ARG A 706 -39.61 19.32 -19.15
N ARG A 707 -40.65 18.94 -19.89
CA ARG A 707 -40.71 17.71 -20.69
C ARG A 707 -39.90 17.88 -21.98
N GLU A 708 -39.88 19.08 -22.57
CA GLU A 708 -38.99 19.42 -23.68
C GLU A 708 -37.52 19.36 -23.23
N LEU A 709 -37.17 19.92 -22.07
CA LEU A 709 -35.82 19.79 -21.48
C LEU A 709 -35.44 18.31 -21.27
N MET A 710 -36.31 17.51 -20.64
CA MET A 710 -36.06 16.08 -20.44
C MET A 710 -35.93 15.30 -21.75
N ALA A 711 -36.67 15.68 -22.80
CA ALA A 711 -36.56 15.07 -24.12
C ALA A 711 -35.25 15.46 -24.83
N ILE A 712 -34.83 16.72 -24.73
CA ILE A 712 -33.55 17.21 -25.27
C ILE A 712 -32.38 16.52 -24.56
N MET A 713 -32.36 16.52 -23.23
CA MET A 713 -31.33 15.84 -22.44
C MET A 713 -31.29 14.34 -22.73
N GLY A 714 -32.47 13.69 -22.82
CA GLY A 714 -32.59 12.29 -23.18
C GLY A 714 -32.03 11.98 -24.56
N ALA A 715 -32.31 12.82 -25.56
CA ALA A 715 -31.76 12.67 -26.91
C ALA A 715 -30.23 12.83 -26.94
N LEU A 716 -29.66 13.76 -26.15
CA LEU A 716 -28.22 13.97 -26.04
C LEU A 716 -27.47 12.78 -25.43
N VAL A 717 -28.09 12.03 -24.50
CA VAL A 717 -27.47 10.84 -23.86
C VAL A 717 -27.82 9.51 -24.56
N GLY A 718 -28.54 9.54 -25.68
CA GLY A 718 -28.91 8.34 -26.44
C GLY A 718 -30.16 7.61 -25.94
N GLY A 719 -30.97 8.25 -25.08
CA GLY A 719 -32.20 7.73 -24.49
C GLY A 719 -32.09 7.51 -22.99
N TRP A 720 -33.21 7.67 -22.27
CA TRP A 720 -33.30 7.34 -20.85
C TRP A 720 -33.55 5.83 -20.66
N PRO A 721 -33.05 5.19 -19.58
CA PRO A 721 -33.30 3.78 -19.30
C PRO A 721 -34.80 3.47 -19.13
N GLU A 722 -35.26 2.33 -19.67
CA GLU A 722 -36.67 1.91 -19.59
C GLU A 722 -37.15 1.67 -18.14
N THR A 723 -36.23 1.27 -17.25
CA THR A 723 -36.49 1.16 -15.81
C THR A 723 -36.30 2.50 -15.11
N GLY A 724 -37.28 3.40 -15.31
CA GLY A 724 -37.62 4.52 -14.42
C GLY A 724 -36.48 5.31 -13.79
N MET A 725 -35.94 6.28 -14.52
CA MET A 725 -35.39 7.48 -13.86
C MET A 725 -36.55 8.20 -13.17
N GLY A 726 -36.45 8.45 -11.85
CA GLY A 726 -37.46 9.22 -11.13
C GLY A 726 -37.55 10.66 -11.66
N ASP A 727 -38.75 11.14 -11.95
CA ASP A 727 -38.99 12.52 -12.39
C ASP A 727 -38.51 13.57 -11.36
N ASP A 728 -38.37 13.17 -10.10
CA ASP A 728 -37.92 13.97 -8.95
C ASP A 728 -36.46 13.71 -8.54
N LEU A 729 -35.69 13.01 -9.39
CA LEU A 729 -34.26 12.76 -9.16
C LEU A 729 -33.51 14.07 -8.92
N THR A 730 -32.79 14.12 -7.81
CA THR A 730 -31.97 15.27 -7.41
C THR A 730 -30.51 14.84 -7.33
N ILE A 731 -29.62 15.56 -8.00
CA ILE A 731 -28.18 15.30 -7.95
C ILE A 731 -27.57 16.18 -6.86
N ARG A 732 -26.70 15.59 -6.03
CA ARG A 732 -25.83 16.30 -5.10
C ARG A 732 -24.37 16.04 -5.45
N LEU A 733 -23.62 17.09 -5.75
CA LEU A 733 -22.19 17.03 -6.00
C LEU A 733 -21.42 17.58 -4.81
N THR A 734 -20.43 16.83 -4.32
CA THR A 734 -19.59 17.23 -3.18
C THR A 734 -18.12 17.04 -3.52
N GLY A 735 -17.29 18.05 -3.30
CA GLY A 735 -15.85 17.93 -3.55
C GLY A 735 -15.03 19.14 -3.14
N ARG A 736 -13.74 19.11 -3.48
CA ARG A 736 -12.81 20.23 -3.38
C ARG A 736 -12.33 20.61 -4.77
N ILE A 737 -12.28 21.92 -5.06
CA ILE A 737 -11.64 22.50 -6.23
C ILE A 737 -10.20 22.83 -5.83
N ASP A 738 -9.21 22.20 -6.46
CA ASP A 738 -7.80 22.37 -6.07
C ASP A 738 -7.38 23.84 -6.04
N ARG A 739 -7.77 24.61 -7.07
CA ARG A 739 -7.49 26.04 -7.16
C ARG A 739 -8.55 26.80 -7.97
N LEU A 740 -9.08 27.86 -7.37
CA LEU A 740 -9.99 28.84 -7.97
C LEU A 740 -9.28 30.19 -8.02
N GLU A 741 -9.15 30.76 -9.22
CA GLU A 741 -8.47 32.03 -9.46
C GLU A 741 -9.46 33.13 -9.83
N HIS A 742 -9.35 34.30 -9.20
CA HIS A 742 -10.03 35.52 -9.59
C HIS A 742 -9.05 36.40 -10.35
N ARG A 743 -9.34 36.68 -11.62
CA ARG A 743 -8.46 37.40 -12.54
C ARG A 743 -9.13 38.64 -13.12
N LEU A 744 -8.31 39.65 -13.42
CA LEU A 744 -8.74 40.88 -14.08
C LEU A 744 -8.25 40.90 -15.53
N THR A 745 -9.18 40.99 -16.47
CA THR A 745 -8.91 41.18 -17.90
C THR A 745 -8.48 42.62 -18.21
N ALA A 746 -7.89 42.83 -19.39
CA ALA A 746 -7.51 44.18 -19.86
C ALA A 746 -8.69 45.15 -19.95
N ASP A 747 -9.91 44.65 -20.17
CA ASP A 747 -11.16 45.43 -20.20
C ASP A 747 -11.71 45.75 -18.79
N GLY A 748 -11.01 45.35 -17.72
CA GLY A 748 -11.42 45.58 -16.33
C GLY A 748 -12.55 44.67 -15.84
N LYS A 749 -12.91 43.62 -16.58
CA LYS A 749 -13.86 42.59 -16.13
C LYS A 749 -13.16 41.58 -15.23
N SER A 750 -13.79 41.25 -14.10
CA SER A 750 -13.37 40.16 -13.21
C SER A 750 -13.89 38.83 -13.73
N GLN A 751 -13.05 37.81 -13.74
CA GLN A 751 -13.34 36.47 -14.28
C GLN A 751 -12.78 35.38 -13.37
N VAL A 752 -13.42 34.22 -13.39
CA VAL A 752 -13.05 33.04 -12.60
C VAL A 752 -12.36 32.01 -13.49
N ARG A 753 -11.26 31.43 -12.99
CA ARG A 753 -10.56 30.34 -13.66
C ARG A 753 -10.34 29.17 -12.70
N LEU A 754 -10.73 27.97 -13.12
CA LEU A 754 -10.64 26.75 -12.31
C LEU A 754 -9.47 25.89 -12.79
N ILE A 755 -8.58 25.52 -11.88
CA ILE A 755 -7.41 24.69 -12.15
C ILE A 755 -7.46 23.44 -11.27
N ASP A 756 -7.28 22.28 -11.90
CA ASP A 756 -7.21 20.96 -11.25
C ASP A 756 -5.81 20.37 -11.48
N TYR A 757 -5.12 19.96 -10.42
CA TYR A 757 -3.77 19.43 -10.48
C TYR A 757 -3.80 17.92 -10.72
N LYS A 758 -3.23 17.47 -11.83
CA LYS A 758 -3.10 16.03 -12.15
C LYS A 758 -1.66 15.55 -11.99
N THR A 759 -1.42 14.71 -10.97
CA THR A 759 -0.14 14.02 -10.74
C THR A 759 -0.01 12.68 -11.49
N GLY A 760 -1.08 12.24 -12.18
CA GLY A 760 -1.13 11.00 -12.96
C GLY A 760 -0.53 11.11 -14.36
N GLN A 761 -0.62 10.02 -15.12
CA GLN A 761 -0.34 10.02 -16.56
C GLN A 761 -1.32 10.94 -17.30
N VAL A 762 -0.92 11.43 -18.47
CA VAL A 762 -1.84 12.19 -19.34
C VAL A 762 -2.60 11.21 -20.24
N PRO A 763 -3.95 11.29 -20.32
CA PRO A 763 -4.74 10.47 -21.23
C PRO A 763 -4.38 10.67 -22.71
N ASP A 764 -4.70 9.65 -23.53
CA ASP A 764 -4.53 9.70 -24.98
C ASP A 764 -5.74 10.36 -25.66
N LYS A 765 -5.51 10.94 -26.83
CA LYS A 765 -6.34 11.98 -27.46
C LYS A 765 -7.75 11.53 -27.88
N SER A 766 -7.99 10.23 -28.02
CA SER A 766 -9.26 9.67 -28.52
C SER A 766 -10.30 9.38 -27.44
N LEU A 767 -9.96 9.56 -26.15
CA LEU A 767 -10.82 9.22 -25.02
C LEU A 767 -11.36 10.43 -24.24
N GLN A 768 -10.88 11.65 -24.54
CA GLN A 768 -11.30 12.87 -23.86
C GLN A 768 -12.56 13.47 -24.51
N PHE A 769 -13.72 12.85 -24.22
CA PHE A 769 -14.95 13.64 -24.05
C PHE A 769 -14.73 14.56 -22.83
N SER A 770 -15.38 15.74 -22.80
CA SER A 770 -15.16 16.81 -21.82
C SER A 770 -14.86 16.31 -20.39
N ASP A 771 -13.74 16.76 -19.80
CA ASP A 771 -13.28 16.29 -18.49
C ASP A 771 -14.37 16.52 -17.42
N LEU A 772 -15.10 15.45 -17.06
CA LEU A 772 -16.36 15.56 -16.30
C LEU A 772 -16.13 16.11 -14.89
N GLN A 773 -14.96 15.85 -14.29
CA GLN A 773 -14.53 16.50 -13.05
C GLN A 773 -14.53 18.04 -13.12
N LEU A 774 -14.11 18.65 -14.24
CA LEU A 774 -14.15 20.11 -14.40
C LEU A 774 -15.59 20.62 -14.56
N VAL A 775 -16.44 19.88 -15.28
CA VAL A 775 -17.88 20.18 -15.40
C VAL A 775 -18.55 20.11 -14.02
N CYS A 776 -18.19 19.14 -13.19
CA CYS A 776 -18.68 19.04 -11.81
C CYS A 776 -18.31 20.25 -10.95
N TYR A 777 -17.15 20.86 -11.16
CA TYR A 777 -16.77 22.11 -10.47
C TYR A 777 -17.58 23.32 -10.95
N GLN A 778 -17.84 23.43 -12.25
CA GLN A 778 -18.70 24.49 -12.80
C GLN A 778 -20.13 24.38 -12.28
N LEU A 779 -20.73 23.18 -12.31
CA LEU A 779 -22.03 22.89 -11.70
C LEU A 779 -21.99 23.13 -10.18
N GLY A 780 -20.86 22.83 -9.54
CA GLY A 780 -20.55 23.12 -8.14
C GLY A 780 -20.74 24.59 -7.76
N LEU A 781 -20.28 25.50 -8.61
CA LEU A 781 -20.39 26.96 -8.44
C LEU A 781 -21.74 27.52 -8.93
N ALA A 782 -22.38 26.87 -9.90
CA ALA A 782 -23.69 27.30 -10.42
C ALA A 782 -24.85 26.97 -9.46
N PHE A 783 -24.81 25.82 -8.77
CA PHE A 783 -25.92 25.31 -7.96
C PHE A 783 -25.58 25.06 -6.47
N PRO A 784 -24.99 26.03 -5.74
CA PRO A 784 -24.56 25.82 -4.35
C PRO A 784 -25.73 25.50 -3.40
N GLU A 785 -25.52 24.53 -2.50
CA GLU A 785 -26.52 24.11 -1.51
C GLU A 785 -26.66 25.12 -0.36
N THR A 786 -25.54 25.75 0.04
CA THR A 786 -25.51 26.82 1.05
C THR A 786 -26.13 28.11 0.50
N GLY A 787 -27.33 28.45 0.98
CA GLY A 787 -28.07 29.64 0.55
C GLY A 787 -29.54 29.37 0.22
N ARG A 788 -29.95 28.11 0.09
CA ARG A 788 -31.37 27.70 0.00
C ARG A 788 -32.09 28.00 1.33
N PRO A 789 -33.20 28.76 1.35
CA PRO A 789 -34.05 28.87 2.54
C PRO A 789 -34.62 27.49 2.90
N HIS A 790 -34.58 27.11 4.17
CA HIS A 790 -35.19 25.85 4.61
C HIS A 790 -36.73 25.95 4.56
N GLY A 791 -37.37 25.14 3.69
CA GLY A 791 -38.80 24.81 3.79
C GLY A 791 -39.78 25.76 3.10
N GLY A 792 -39.58 26.09 1.82
CA GLY A 792 -40.57 26.75 0.97
C GLY A 792 -40.95 25.92 -0.26
N PRO A 793 -42.23 25.58 -0.50
CA PRO A 793 -42.67 24.91 -1.71
C PRO A 793 -42.93 25.94 -2.82
N ASP A 794 -41.88 26.59 -3.30
CA ASP A 794 -41.89 27.33 -4.57
C ASP A 794 -40.46 27.49 -5.07
N GLY A 795 -40.19 27.01 -6.29
CA GLY A 795 -38.92 27.16 -7.00
C GLY A 795 -38.74 28.57 -7.55
N SER A 796 -39.02 29.61 -6.76
CA SER A 796 -38.89 31.00 -7.19
C SER A 796 -37.40 31.34 -7.36
N ALA A 797 -36.97 31.39 -8.62
CA ALA A 797 -35.62 31.63 -9.08
C ALA A 797 -34.83 32.62 -8.19
N ARG A 798 -33.75 32.12 -7.59
CA ARG A 798 -32.60 32.98 -7.34
C ARG A 798 -31.75 32.96 -8.59
N ASN A 799 -31.65 34.12 -9.24
CA ASN A 799 -30.56 34.42 -10.16
C ASN A 799 -29.24 34.44 -9.36
N THR A 800 -28.74 33.27 -8.97
CA THR A 800 -27.31 33.07 -8.71
C THR A 800 -26.64 33.25 -10.06
N ARG A 801 -26.34 34.51 -10.40
CA ARG A 801 -25.68 34.84 -11.66
C ARG A 801 -24.37 34.05 -11.68
N MET A 802 -24.31 33.05 -12.55
CA MET A 802 -23.17 32.15 -12.66
C MET A 802 -21.90 33.00 -12.74
N PRO A 803 -20.86 32.72 -11.94
CA PRO A 803 -19.60 33.43 -12.07
C PRO A 803 -19.10 33.32 -13.52
N ASP A 804 -18.47 34.38 -14.04
CA ASP A 804 -17.91 34.41 -15.39
C ASP A 804 -16.68 33.48 -15.46
N ILE A 805 -16.93 32.16 -15.57
CA ILE A 805 -15.91 31.12 -15.64
C ILE A 805 -15.40 31.07 -17.08
N THR A 806 -14.34 31.81 -17.38
CA THR A 806 -13.79 31.85 -18.75
C THR A 806 -12.88 30.69 -19.09
N GLN A 807 -12.39 29.95 -18.10
CA GLN A 807 -11.70 28.68 -18.35
C GLN A 807 -11.73 27.75 -17.14
N SER A 808 -11.90 26.46 -17.42
CA SER A 808 -11.52 25.36 -16.51
C SER A 808 -10.45 24.53 -17.20
N ALA A 809 -9.38 24.13 -16.50
CA ALA A 809 -8.26 23.42 -17.12
C ALA A 809 -7.61 22.38 -16.20
N LEU A 810 -7.33 21.20 -16.76
CA LEU A 810 -6.46 20.21 -16.13
C LEU A 810 -4.99 20.66 -16.25
N PHE A 811 -4.26 20.53 -15.15
CA PHE A 811 -2.83 20.83 -15.06
C PHE A 811 -2.05 19.57 -14.72
N HIS A 812 -1.56 18.88 -15.75
CA HIS A 812 -0.67 17.72 -15.61
C HIS A 812 0.74 18.16 -15.20
N VAL A 813 0.91 18.51 -13.91
CA VAL A 813 2.14 19.08 -13.33
C VAL A 813 3.38 18.19 -13.52
N MET A 814 3.22 16.88 -13.72
CA MET A 814 4.35 15.98 -14.00
C MET A 814 4.92 16.13 -15.43
N HIS A 815 4.18 16.75 -16.34
CA HIS A 815 4.43 16.70 -17.79
C HIS A 815 4.49 18.08 -18.47
N HIS A 816 3.83 19.09 -17.91
CA HIS A 816 3.67 20.41 -18.50
C HIS A 816 3.93 21.49 -17.44
N SER A 817 4.46 22.65 -17.85
CA SER A 817 4.69 23.83 -17.00
C SER A 817 3.53 24.83 -16.97
N ALA A 818 2.41 24.48 -17.62
CA ALA A 818 1.19 25.27 -17.71
C ALA A 818 -0.04 24.33 -17.74
N PRO A 819 -1.19 24.73 -17.16
CA PRO A 819 -2.49 24.13 -17.43
C PRO A 819 -2.77 24.14 -18.93
N ALA A 820 -3.22 23.02 -19.48
CA ALA A 820 -3.28 22.84 -20.92
C ALA A 820 -4.70 23.05 -21.48
N PRO A 821 -4.92 24.08 -22.32
CA PRO A 821 -5.86 23.97 -23.43
C PRO A 821 -5.11 23.27 -24.58
N ARG A 822 -5.42 22.00 -24.84
CA ARG A 822 -4.78 21.28 -25.96
C ARG A 822 -5.27 21.84 -27.30
N GLY A 823 -4.37 21.88 -28.28
CA GLY A 823 -4.62 22.54 -29.56
C GLY A 823 -5.82 21.96 -30.31
N THR A 824 -6.53 22.85 -31.02
CA THR A 824 -7.78 22.64 -31.79
C THR A 824 -9.11 22.59 -31.03
N GLN A 825 -9.18 22.97 -29.75
CA GLN A 825 -10.43 23.42 -29.10
C GLN A 825 -10.46 24.96 -28.95
N GLY A 826 -10.35 25.65 -30.08
CA GLY A 826 -10.54 27.11 -30.14
C GLY A 826 -11.98 27.53 -30.45
N ASP A 827 -12.87 26.57 -30.67
CA ASP A 827 -14.20 26.76 -31.26
C ASP A 827 -15.35 26.29 -30.31
N GLU A 828 -15.02 25.88 -29.07
CA GLU A 828 -15.96 25.36 -28.05
C GLU A 828 -15.79 26.04 -26.67
N ALA A 829 -15.32 27.29 -26.65
CA ALA A 829 -15.22 28.15 -25.46
C ALA A 829 -16.10 29.41 -25.64
#